data_AF-A0AB39LWC3-F1
#
_entry.id   AF-A0AB39LWC3-F1
#
_cell.length_a   1.000
_cell.length_b   1.000
_cell.length_c   1.000
_cell.angle_alpha   90.00
_cell.angle_beta   90.00
_cell.angle_gamma   90.00
#
_symmetry.space_group_name_H-M   'P 1'
#
loop_
_entity.id
_entity.type
_entity.pdbx_description
1 polymer ?
#
loop_
_entity_poly.entity_id
_entity_poly.type
_entity_poly.pdbx_seq_one_letter_code
_entity_poly.pdbx_strand_id
1 'polypeptide(L)'
;MNSPLHRWRHRASTVLAALVVTGAGLAPVPALAQPTSASTSASDGQLTSLVNPFIGTQNFGNTFPGASAPFGMVQVSPDTGGQGGYDYQQDKIHGFSQTHLSGVGCSVMGELPLMPTTGAVDTVDPDAYRSAYSHDDEKAEPGYYRVGLKTYDIDAELTATERTGWQRYTFPATDRANVLFNTGKANQRVYSSEVHVVGDRTVEGRVEAGNFCAGKDRHTVYFTATFDRPFASHGTWRGSTRSPGGRDAAGEGGNGAWVTFDAEDDRDVVVKVGLSYTGLEGARKNLAAETADSYDFDATREALQATWERQLATVKIDGGSAERRRAFYSALYHAQLHPNLAGDVDGRYAGFDGKVHTADGFTPYQNLSLWDTHRPQNQLLQMLEPKVARDVALSVVAIGRDGGWLPRWSLANSETNIMTGDPVTPFLVEAWSKGLLAGHEQEAYALLRKNALSTPPDDSPYNGRAGIEQYLERGYVPSGLKLGEDCPDKGGDNDCVHPASATLEYAAADASLALMAKGLGRSADARMFADRGQWYRNLWDSSIQQFRPRTTEGTWVTPYDPVEAGHQFHEGGAYQYQWLVPQDPAGLVSLMGGRKKTEQRLDAFFAYDKLLKDPARTAREDWISAPYDYYGKPTYNPNNEPDLHAPYMYLWAGAPAKTATVTRAAMTLFTDGPDGMTGNDDLGTMSAWYVFSSLGLYPTTNGGDFLAVSSPQFPSAQIRIGAYGKSQGGTLTVRAPGASDTRRYVQRAAFGGKDLRATWLDWDAVAKGGKLSFEMGDEPSAWGTGRGAEPPSVNRAAADSRRHLDASLRTSADVVPTSDSAQDVRLRLDVLGQAPGALRVKVAAEAPRGWTVKASGAFTLASHRLPVQRTATVDVRVPAGTAPGTYTVRIAASAGGVKTVERVATVEVREAARCAGEGGDMCAVDLGRELNHDGAATVAASDEGDFDGGGWSYDGELLPAPGPVVWDGVTYQAPDPSGTAANFVEARGQAMLLPAGSYGTLRLVGASHHGPVTTDLTVRYTDGTTAELPVTVGDWAGSAPAGGSVALEMPHRIKRGQGVDGPPVRLFAASVALDASKTVRSLGLRNDPRVQIYALMLG
;
A
#
# COMPACT_ATOMS: atom_id res chain seq x y z
N MET A 1 -19.89 50.63 -50.28
CA MET A 1 -20.59 51.93 -50.22
C MET A 1 -21.99 51.71 -49.63
N ASN A 2 -22.65 52.79 -49.23
CA ASN A 2 -23.87 52.86 -48.42
C ASN A 2 -25.05 51.97 -48.89
N SER A 3 -25.67 51.24 -47.94
CA SER A 3 -27.00 51.49 -47.34
C SER A 3 -28.12 52.21 -48.14
N PRO A 4 -29.44 52.07 -47.79
CA PRO A 4 -30.16 51.01 -47.03
C PRO A 4 -31.69 50.83 -47.40
N LEU A 5 -32.51 50.24 -46.49
CA LEU A 5 -33.97 50.45 -46.24
C LEU A 5 -35.01 49.80 -47.23
N HIS A 6 -35.97 48.96 -46.79
CA HIS A 6 -37.34 49.24 -46.20
C HIS A 6 -38.41 49.70 -47.24
N ARG A 7 -39.73 49.38 -47.19
CA ARG A 7 -40.62 48.58 -46.30
C ARG A 7 -42.05 48.43 -46.94
N TRP A 8 -42.93 47.57 -46.36
CA TRP A 8 -44.44 47.63 -46.39
C TRP A 8 -45.21 47.19 -47.68
N ARG A 9 -46.50 46.73 -47.68
CA ARG A 9 -47.41 46.03 -46.69
C ARG A 9 -48.77 45.60 -47.34
N HIS A 10 -49.53 44.69 -46.67
CA HIS A 10 -50.99 44.35 -46.82
C HIS A 10 -51.46 43.41 -47.98
N ARG A 11 -52.10 42.24 -47.70
CA ARG A 11 -53.55 41.86 -47.47
C ARG A 11 -54.33 41.62 -48.79
N ALA A 12 -55.21 40.62 -49.00
CA ALA A 12 -55.68 39.38 -48.30
C ALA A 12 -56.31 38.41 -49.39
N SER A 13 -57.05 37.30 -49.20
CA SER A 13 -57.78 36.67 -48.05
C SER A 13 -58.06 35.15 -48.28
N THR A 14 -59.11 34.58 -47.63
CA THR A 14 -59.67 33.20 -47.66
C THR A 14 -60.36 32.78 -49.00
N VAL A 15 -60.86 31.55 -49.28
CA VAL A 15 -61.65 30.52 -48.52
C VAL A 15 -61.30 29.04 -48.92
N LEU A 16 -61.88 28.03 -48.25
CA LEU A 16 -61.69 26.57 -48.35
C LEU A 16 -62.59 25.84 -49.39
N ALA A 17 -62.20 24.62 -49.81
CA ALA A 17 -63.04 23.39 -49.68
C ALA A 17 -62.28 22.05 -49.90
N ALA A 18 -62.77 21.00 -49.22
CA ALA A 18 -62.31 19.60 -49.10
C ALA A 18 -62.75 18.67 -50.27
N LEU A 19 -62.40 17.35 -50.43
CA LEU A 19 -61.59 16.37 -49.65
C LEU A 19 -61.11 15.19 -50.55
N VAL A 20 -60.00 14.51 -50.18
CA VAL A 20 -59.62 13.06 -50.32
C VAL A 20 -59.99 12.23 -51.58
N VAL A 21 -58.97 11.69 -52.26
CA VAL A 21 -58.56 10.24 -52.31
C VAL A 21 -57.17 10.16 -52.98
N THR A 22 -56.21 9.42 -52.41
CA THR A 22 -54.86 9.20 -53.01
C THR A 22 -54.30 7.82 -52.64
N GLY A 23 -53.79 7.07 -53.63
CA GLY A 23 -53.29 5.71 -53.40
C GLY A 23 -52.60 5.03 -54.59
N ALA A 24 -51.77 5.75 -55.35
CA ALA A 24 -50.80 5.20 -56.29
C ALA A 24 -49.77 6.29 -56.62
N GLY A 25 -48.48 5.94 -56.73
CA GLY A 25 -47.41 6.89 -57.05
C GLY A 25 -46.64 6.50 -58.30
N LEU A 26 -45.92 7.47 -58.88
CA LEU A 26 -44.68 7.27 -59.64
C LEU A 26 -43.94 8.61 -59.79
N ALA A 27 -42.62 8.53 -60.02
CA ALA A 27 -41.69 9.67 -60.19
C ALA A 27 -41.71 10.20 -61.65
N PRO A 28 -40.86 11.17 -62.09
CA PRO A 28 -39.77 11.89 -61.39
C PRO A 28 -39.69 13.42 -61.69
N VAL A 29 -38.66 14.11 -61.18
CA VAL A 29 -37.96 15.25 -61.83
C VAL A 29 -36.60 15.52 -61.13
N PRO A 30 -35.54 16.05 -61.80
CA PRO A 30 -34.16 15.79 -61.35
C PRO A 30 -33.36 16.95 -60.72
N ALA A 31 -32.43 16.53 -59.84
CA ALA A 31 -31.08 17.05 -59.55
C ALA A 31 -30.70 18.54 -59.68
N LEU A 32 -30.19 19.10 -58.57
CA LEU A 32 -29.15 20.15 -58.56
C LEU A 32 -28.19 19.93 -57.36
N ALA A 33 -26.88 20.14 -57.61
CA ALA A 33 -25.71 20.12 -56.71
C ALA A 33 -25.85 19.64 -55.24
N GLN A 34 -25.14 18.56 -54.89
CA GLN A 34 -24.89 18.17 -53.49
C GLN A 34 -23.82 19.08 -52.83
N PRO A 35 -23.99 19.48 -51.56
CA PRO A 35 -22.86 19.81 -50.69
C PRO A 35 -22.13 18.51 -50.30
N THR A 36 -20.80 18.56 -50.20
CA THR A 36 -19.99 17.42 -49.74
C THR A 36 -20.38 17.03 -48.31
N SER A 37 -20.94 15.83 -48.16
CA SER A 37 -21.25 15.24 -46.85
C SER A 37 -19.96 15.10 -46.02
N ALA A 38 -19.98 15.66 -44.81
CA ALA A 38 -18.97 15.32 -43.81
C ALA A 38 -19.03 13.80 -43.57
N SER A 39 -17.87 13.14 -43.57
CA SER A 39 -17.78 11.73 -43.24
C SER A 39 -18.22 11.53 -41.80
N THR A 40 -19.38 10.92 -41.58
CA THR A 40 -19.68 10.25 -40.32
C THR A 40 -18.56 9.26 -40.05
N SER A 41 -17.87 9.43 -38.93
CA SER A 41 -16.98 8.39 -38.40
C SER A 41 -17.74 7.08 -38.30
N ALA A 42 -17.05 5.95 -38.44
CA ALA A 42 -17.65 4.66 -38.15
C ALA A 42 -18.22 4.68 -36.72
N SER A 43 -19.34 3.99 -36.52
CA SER A 43 -19.73 3.63 -35.16
C SER A 43 -18.69 2.64 -34.64
N ASP A 44 -17.92 3.04 -33.63
CA ASP A 44 -17.33 2.06 -32.72
C ASP A 44 -18.46 1.16 -32.18
N GLY A 45 -18.13 -0.11 -31.91
CA GLY A 45 -19.08 -1.08 -31.36
C GLY A 45 -19.54 -0.73 -29.94
N GLN A 46 -20.30 -1.65 -29.34
CA GLN A 46 -20.60 -1.59 -27.90
C GLN A 46 -19.29 -1.46 -27.12
N LEU A 47 -19.18 -0.46 -26.26
CA LEU A 47 -18.00 -0.21 -25.43
C LEU A 47 -17.72 -1.38 -24.48
N THR A 48 -18.73 -2.14 -24.08
CA THR A 48 -18.56 -3.41 -23.36
C THR A 48 -17.66 -4.42 -24.09
N SER A 49 -17.65 -4.45 -25.42
CA SER A 49 -16.75 -5.32 -26.22
C SER A 49 -15.28 -4.87 -26.23
N LEU A 50 -15.00 -3.69 -25.66
CA LEU A 50 -13.66 -3.18 -25.40
C LEU A 50 -13.22 -3.44 -23.95
N VAL A 51 -13.99 -4.13 -23.12
CA VAL A 51 -13.54 -4.59 -21.81
C VAL A 51 -13.09 -6.05 -21.91
N ASN A 52 -12.00 -6.37 -21.23
CA ASN A 52 -11.61 -7.74 -20.87
C ASN A 52 -11.49 -7.82 -19.33
N PRO A 53 -12.43 -8.48 -18.62
CA PRO A 53 -12.36 -8.65 -17.17
C PRO A 53 -11.24 -9.58 -16.68
N PHE A 54 -10.57 -10.33 -17.57
CA PHE A 54 -9.40 -11.12 -17.19
C PHE A 54 -8.14 -10.26 -16.96
N ILE A 55 -8.11 -8.99 -17.39
CA ILE A 55 -6.91 -8.14 -17.19
C ILE A 55 -6.66 -7.97 -15.68
N GLY A 56 -5.48 -8.41 -15.22
CA GLY A 56 -5.11 -8.44 -13.81
C GLY A 56 -5.45 -9.73 -13.06
N THR A 57 -6.05 -10.73 -13.72
CA THR A 57 -6.27 -12.06 -13.11
C THR A 57 -5.00 -12.93 -13.08
N GLN A 58 -3.89 -12.42 -13.60
CA GLN A 58 -2.56 -13.05 -13.55
C GLN A 58 -1.53 -12.08 -12.94
N ASN A 59 -0.34 -12.60 -12.59
CA ASN A 59 0.84 -11.81 -12.19
C ASN A 59 0.60 -10.81 -11.05
N PHE A 60 -0.29 -11.16 -10.11
CA PHE A 60 -0.66 -10.34 -8.94
C PHE A 60 -1.31 -8.99 -9.29
N GLY A 61 -2.05 -8.92 -10.41
CA GLY A 61 -3.08 -7.89 -10.58
C GLY A 61 -4.27 -8.06 -9.63
N ASN A 62 -4.50 -9.30 -9.17
CA ASN A 62 -5.51 -9.71 -8.19
C ASN A 62 -6.95 -9.25 -8.48
N THR A 63 -7.30 -9.06 -9.75
CA THR A 63 -8.68 -8.78 -10.18
C THR A 63 -9.51 -10.08 -10.27
N PHE A 64 -10.81 -9.97 -10.53
CA PHE A 64 -11.71 -11.12 -10.70
C PHE A 64 -12.52 -11.00 -12.00
N PRO A 65 -12.79 -12.11 -12.73
CA PRO A 65 -13.47 -12.07 -14.02
C PRO A 65 -15.02 -12.10 -13.92
N GLY A 66 -15.56 -12.27 -12.71
CA GLY A 66 -16.99 -12.44 -12.45
C GLY A 66 -17.90 -11.24 -12.71
N ALA A 67 -19.20 -11.47 -12.54
CA ALA A 67 -20.25 -10.50 -12.79
C ALA A 67 -20.52 -9.59 -11.57
N SER A 68 -20.53 -8.28 -11.79
CA SER A 68 -20.99 -7.30 -10.81
C SER A 68 -21.67 -6.10 -11.50
N ALA A 69 -22.52 -5.40 -10.75
CA ALA A 69 -22.98 -4.06 -11.10
C ALA A 69 -21.92 -3.00 -10.73
N PRO A 70 -21.90 -1.83 -11.37
CA PRO A 70 -21.04 -0.73 -10.93
C PRO A 70 -21.31 -0.43 -9.44
N PHE A 71 -20.27 -0.50 -8.61
CA PHE A 71 -20.34 -0.34 -7.14
C PHE A 71 -21.27 -1.35 -6.41
N GLY A 72 -21.62 -2.49 -7.03
CA GLY A 72 -22.55 -3.47 -6.47
C GLY A 72 -22.08 -4.06 -5.13
N MET A 73 -23.03 -4.46 -4.27
CA MET A 73 -22.79 -5.26 -3.05
C MET A 73 -22.36 -6.69 -3.40
N VAL A 74 -22.88 -7.24 -4.51
CA VAL A 74 -22.52 -8.57 -5.05
C VAL A 74 -21.45 -8.46 -6.12
N GLN A 75 -20.49 -9.38 -6.08
CA GLN A 75 -19.52 -9.65 -7.13
C GLN A 75 -19.44 -11.17 -7.29
N VAL A 76 -20.27 -11.75 -8.16
CA VAL A 76 -20.39 -13.21 -8.28
C VAL A 76 -19.38 -13.74 -9.31
N SER A 77 -18.40 -14.52 -8.84
CA SER A 77 -17.21 -14.91 -9.61
C SER A 77 -16.79 -16.35 -9.31
N PRO A 78 -16.11 -17.06 -10.23
CA PRO A 78 -15.39 -18.30 -9.93
C PRO A 78 -14.34 -18.14 -8.83
N ASP A 79 -14.29 -19.10 -7.91
CA ASP A 79 -13.21 -19.29 -6.94
C ASP A 79 -12.18 -20.31 -7.47
N THR A 80 -10.98 -19.86 -7.84
CA THR A 80 -9.86 -20.77 -8.22
C THR A 80 -8.67 -20.68 -7.27
N GLY A 81 -8.44 -19.53 -6.63
CA GLY A 81 -7.29 -19.26 -5.78
C GLY A 81 -6.83 -17.79 -5.85
N GLY A 82 -5.64 -17.49 -5.35
CA GLY A 82 -5.12 -16.12 -5.36
C GLY A 82 -5.76 -15.20 -4.31
N GLN A 83 -5.60 -13.89 -4.49
CA GLN A 83 -5.99 -12.88 -3.48
C GLN A 83 -7.38 -12.28 -3.80
N GLY A 84 -7.66 -12.00 -5.08
CA GLY A 84 -8.99 -11.64 -5.57
C GLY A 84 -9.97 -12.80 -5.76
N GLY A 85 -9.67 -14.00 -5.24
CA GLY A 85 -10.48 -15.23 -5.36
C GLY A 85 -10.30 -16.03 -6.65
N TYR A 86 -9.79 -15.40 -7.72
CA TYR A 86 -9.43 -16.04 -8.97
C TYR A 86 -7.96 -15.76 -9.36
N ASP A 87 -7.28 -16.80 -9.83
CA ASP A 87 -5.98 -16.76 -10.50
C ASP A 87 -6.07 -17.53 -11.82
N TYR A 88 -5.70 -16.87 -12.91
CA TYR A 88 -5.74 -17.38 -14.29
C TYR A 88 -4.76 -18.53 -14.54
N GLN A 89 -3.80 -18.78 -13.65
CA GLN A 89 -2.88 -19.93 -13.75
C GLN A 89 -3.46 -21.24 -13.18
N GLN A 90 -4.62 -21.19 -12.51
CA GLN A 90 -5.26 -22.35 -11.89
C GLN A 90 -6.21 -23.08 -12.85
N ASP A 91 -6.13 -24.41 -12.93
CA ASP A 91 -6.92 -25.25 -13.84
C ASP A 91 -8.24 -25.78 -13.24
N LYS A 92 -8.58 -25.41 -12.00
CA LYS A 92 -9.74 -25.93 -11.25
C LYS A 92 -10.54 -24.84 -10.54
N ILE A 93 -11.87 -24.97 -10.57
CA ILE A 93 -12.84 -24.10 -9.88
C ILE A 93 -13.41 -24.84 -8.66
N HIS A 94 -13.36 -24.19 -7.50
CA HIS A 94 -13.91 -24.69 -6.23
C HIS A 94 -15.38 -24.28 -5.99
N GLY A 95 -15.92 -23.38 -6.80
CA GLY A 95 -17.29 -22.87 -6.70
C GLY A 95 -17.40 -21.47 -7.30
N PHE A 96 -18.55 -20.85 -7.08
CA PHE A 96 -18.87 -19.49 -7.47
C PHE A 96 -19.44 -18.74 -6.27
N SER A 97 -18.59 -18.00 -5.55
CA SER A 97 -18.96 -17.21 -4.37
C SER A 97 -19.51 -15.82 -4.74
N GLN A 98 -20.16 -15.14 -3.78
CA GLN A 98 -21.00 -13.96 -4.07
C GLN A 98 -20.30 -12.62 -3.87
N THR A 99 -19.07 -12.61 -3.33
CA THR A 99 -18.37 -11.42 -2.85
C THR A 99 -16.87 -11.49 -3.18
N HIS A 100 -16.33 -10.46 -3.82
CA HIS A 100 -14.94 -10.38 -4.27
C HIS A 100 -14.46 -8.92 -4.29
N LEU A 101 -13.17 -8.69 -4.03
CA LEU A 101 -12.54 -7.37 -4.20
C LEU A 101 -11.49 -7.41 -5.32
N SER A 102 -11.39 -6.32 -6.08
CA SER A 102 -10.48 -6.21 -7.22
C SER A 102 -9.15 -5.59 -6.80
N GLY A 103 -8.08 -6.35 -6.92
CA GLY A 103 -6.71 -5.88 -6.74
C GLY A 103 -6.30 -5.68 -5.29
N VAL A 104 -6.57 -6.64 -4.40
CA VAL A 104 -6.08 -6.60 -3.01
C VAL A 104 -4.83 -7.46 -2.82
N GLY A 105 -3.94 -7.04 -1.91
CA GLY A 105 -2.69 -7.76 -1.59
C GLY A 105 -2.82 -9.00 -0.69
N CYS A 106 -4.02 -9.35 -0.24
CA CYS A 106 -4.30 -10.55 0.59
C CYS A 106 -5.63 -11.19 0.19
N SER A 107 -5.77 -12.50 0.39
CA SER A 107 -7.04 -13.20 0.12
C SER A 107 -8.18 -12.70 1.01
N VAL A 108 -9.30 -12.33 0.37
CA VAL A 108 -10.42 -11.61 1.00
C VAL A 108 -11.76 -12.05 0.42
N MET A 109 -12.85 -11.80 1.17
CA MET A 109 -14.21 -12.15 0.77
C MET A 109 -14.34 -13.64 0.39
N GLY A 110 -15.00 -13.95 -0.73
CA GLY A 110 -15.26 -15.30 -1.21
C GLY A 110 -16.41 -16.00 -0.51
N GLU A 111 -17.29 -15.28 0.20
CA GLU A 111 -18.34 -15.91 0.99
C GLU A 111 -19.42 -16.60 0.13
N LEU A 112 -19.86 -17.76 0.62
CA LEU A 112 -20.91 -18.58 0.00
C LEU A 112 -20.58 -19.04 -1.44
N PRO A 113 -19.51 -19.83 -1.63
CA PRO A 113 -19.29 -20.55 -2.88
C PRO A 113 -20.39 -21.59 -3.11
N LEU A 114 -21.07 -21.46 -4.25
CA LEU A 114 -21.96 -22.50 -4.79
C LEU A 114 -21.19 -23.36 -5.79
N MET A 115 -21.40 -24.68 -5.78
CA MET A 115 -20.78 -25.58 -6.77
C MET A 115 -21.80 -26.56 -7.34
N PRO A 116 -22.06 -26.57 -8.67
CA PRO A 116 -22.91 -27.57 -9.30
C PRO A 116 -22.13 -28.86 -9.57
N THR A 117 -22.74 -30.02 -9.33
CA THR A 117 -22.11 -31.35 -9.53
C THR A 117 -23.14 -32.40 -9.97
N THR A 118 -22.70 -33.46 -10.66
CA THR A 118 -23.58 -34.57 -11.07
C THR A 118 -23.37 -35.84 -10.24
N GLY A 119 -24.45 -36.61 -10.03
CA GLY A 119 -24.39 -37.92 -9.39
C GLY A 119 -24.60 -37.88 -7.87
N ALA A 120 -23.93 -38.78 -7.13
CA ALA A 120 -24.09 -38.86 -5.68
C ALA A 120 -23.15 -37.86 -4.97
N VAL A 121 -23.65 -37.18 -3.92
CA VAL A 121 -22.86 -36.30 -3.06
C VAL A 121 -22.03 -37.15 -2.08
N ASP A 122 -21.05 -37.87 -2.63
CA ASP A 122 -20.19 -38.82 -1.92
C ASP A 122 -19.04 -38.15 -1.14
N THR A 123 -18.83 -36.85 -1.35
CA THR A 123 -17.88 -36.01 -0.62
C THR A 123 -18.43 -34.60 -0.41
N VAL A 124 -17.87 -33.89 0.58
CA VAL A 124 -18.06 -32.44 0.82
C VAL A 124 -16.71 -31.72 0.95
N ASP A 125 -15.63 -32.39 0.54
CA ASP A 125 -14.27 -31.85 0.47
C ASP A 125 -14.11 -30.99 -0.81
N PRO A 126 -13.82 -29.68 -0.70
CA PRO A 126 -13.61 -28.79 -1.85
C PRO A 126 -12.47 -29.22 -2.77
N ASP A 127 -11.52 -30.01 -2.29
CA ASP A 127 -10.40 -30.53 -3.08
C ASP A 127 -10.79 -31.78 -3.89
N ALA A 128 -11.90 -32.43 -3.53
CA ALA A 128 -12.46 -33.59 -4.20
C ALA A 128 -13.67 -33.26 -5.10
N TYR A 129 -14.42 -32.18 -4.83
CA TYR A 129 -15.56 -31.77 -5.66
C TYR A 129 -15.26 -30.63 -6.67
N ARG A 130 -14.10 -29.97 -6.60
CA ARG A 130 -13.71 -28.95 -7.61
C ARG A 130 -13.71 -29.51 -9.03
N SER A 131 -14.19 -28.73 -9.99
CA SER A 131 -14.14 -29.11 -11.41
C SER A 131 -12.88 -28.59 -12.08
N ALA A 132 -12.31 -29.36 -13.01
CA ALA A 132 -11.38 -28.82 -14.00
C ALA A 132 -12.12 -27.95 -15.05
N TYR A 133 -11.43 -27.01 -15.69
CA TYR A 133 -11.99 -26.18 -16.78
C TYR A 133 -10.93 -25.92 -17.88
N SER A 134 -11.09 -24.89 -18.72
CA SER A 134 -10.04 -24.24 -19.53
C SER A 134 -10.56 -22.90 -20.05
N HIS A 135 -9.66 -21.94 -20.24
CA HIS A 135 -9.96 -20.64 -20.87
C HIS A 135 -10.44 -20.76 -22.33
N ASP A 136 -10.21 -21.90 -23.00
CA ASP A 136 -10.81 -22.19 -24.32
C ASP A 136 -12.35 -22.29 -24.28
N ASP A 137 -12.90 -22.57 -23.10
CA ASP A 137 -14.33 -22.70 -22.82
C ASP A 137 -14.72 -21.88 -21.57
N GLU A 138 -14.15 -20.68 -21.49
CA GLU A 138 -14.42 -19.66 -20.48
C GLU A 138 -14.68 -18.32 -21.19
N LYS A 139 -15.53 -17.47 -20.61
CA LYS A 139 -15.75 -16.13 -21.15
C LYS A 139 -16.19 -15.15 -20.07
N ALA A 140 -15.58 -13.97 -20.06
CA ALA A 140 -15.99 -12.85 -19.22
C ALA A 140 -16.36 -11.62 -20.09
N GLU A 141 -17.42 -10.91 -19.69
CA GLU A 141 -17.92 -9.64 -20.23
C GLU A 141 -18.34 -8.75 -19.04
N PRO A 142 -18.46 -7.41 -19.18
CA PRO A 142 -18.95 -6.55 -18.10
C PRO A 142 -20.31 -7.00 -17.56
N GLY A 143 -20.31 -7.58 -16.35
CA GLY A 143 -21.51 -8.13 -15.72
C GLY A 143 -21.97 -9.50 -16.22
N TYR A 144 -21.11 -10.30 -16.86
CA TYR A 144 -21.42 -11.68 -17.23
C TYR A 144 -20.18 -12.57 -17.29
N TYR A 145 -20.31 -13.80 -16.78
CA TYR A 145 -19.27 -14.83 -16.86
C TYR A 145 -19.86 -16.19 -17.29
N ARG A 146 -19.09 -16.99 -18.03
CA ARG A 146 -19.38 -18.37 -18.48
C ARG A 146 -18.16 -19.26 -18.26
N VAL A 147 -18.38 -20.52 -17.87
CA VAL A 147 -17.36 -21.58 -17.93
C VAL A 147 -17.93 -22.99 -18.09
N GLY A 148 -17.24 -23.85 -18.86
CA GLY A 148 -17.51 -25.29 -18.95
C GLY A 148 -16.80 -26.11 -17.85
N LEU A 149 -17.58 -26.75 -16.98
CA LEU A 149 -17.11 -27.55 -15.84
C LEU A 149 -16.89 -29.02 -16.22
N LYS A 150 -15.70 -29.30 -16.75
CA LYS A 150 -15.30 -30.58 -17.37
C LYS A 150 -15.40 -31.82 -16.48
N THR A 151 -15.37 -31.68 -15.16
CA THR A 151 -15.51 -32.84 -14.25
C THR A 151 -16.95 -33.37 -14.22
N TYR A 152 -17.95 -32.54 -14.53
CA TYR A 152 -19.37 -32.87 -14.39
C TYR A 152 -20.22 -32.70 -15.67
N ASP A 153 -19.62 -32.18 -16.75
CA ASP A 153 -20.28 -31.87 -18.04
C ASP A 153 -21.37 -30.78 -17.91
N ILE A 154 -21.09 -29.75 -17.10
CA ILE A 154 -22.02 -28.66 -16.77
C ILE A 154 -21.50 -27.33 -17.33
N ASP A 155 -22.32 -26.60 -18.09
CA ASP A 155 -22.08 -25.19 -18.40
C ASP A 155 -22.59 -24.32 -17.23
N ALA A 156 -21.75 -23.43 -16.71
CA ALA A 156 -22.11 -22.50 -15.64
C ALA A 156 -22.02 -21.05 -16.11
N GLU A 157 -23.08 -20.27 -15.86
CA GLU A 157 -23.18 -18.86 -16.24
C GLU A 157 -23.56 -17.98 -15.03
N LEU A 158 -22.96 -16.79 -14.94
CA LEU A 158 -23.15 -15.84 -13.83
C LEU A 158 -23.59 -14.46 -14.35
N THR A 159 -24.53 -13.82 -13.64
CA THR A 159 -24.92 -12.41 -13.81
C THR A 159 -25.31 -11.81 -12.45
N ALA A 160 -25.59 -10.51 -12.37
CA ALA A 160 -25.86 -9.83 -11.11
C ALA A 160 -26.90 -8.69 -11.21
N THR A 161 -27.43 -8.31 -10.06
CA THR A 161 -28.01 -6.98 -9.79
C THR A 161 -27.19 -6.29 -8.69
N GLU A 162 -27.67 -5.20 -8.07
CA GLU A 162 -26.90 -4.49 -7.04
C GLU A 162 -26.59 -5.36 -5.81
N ARG A 163 -27.53 -6.21 -5.35
CA ARG A 163 -27.44 -7.02 -4.11
C ARG A 163 -27.84 -8.49 -4.31
N THR A 164 -28.06 -8.92 -5.56
CA THR A 164 -28.44 -10.31 -5.90
C THR A 164 -27.48 -10.91 -6.92
N GLY A 165 -26.86 -12.04 -6.56
CA GLY A 165 -26.12 -12.90 -7.50
C GLY A 165 -27.08 -13.84 -8.23
N TRP A 166 -26.86 -14.05 -9.52
CA TRP A 166 -27.67 -14.94 -10.35
C TRP A 166 -26.75 -15.97 -11.02
N GLN A 167 -27.12 -17.24 -10.94
CA GLN A 167 -26.36 -18.32 -11.57
C GLN A 167 -27.30 -19.25 -12.34
N ARG A 168 -26.94 -19.59 -13.58
CA ARG A 168 -27.60 -20.63 -14.40
C ARG A 168 -26.62 -21.78 -14.58
N TYR A 169 -27.10 -23.01 -14.38
CA TYR A 169 -26.33 -24.23 -14.62
C TYR A 169 -27.08 -25.09 -15.64
N THR A 170 -26.46 -25.33 -16.80
CA THR A 170 -26.96 -26.28 -17.81
C THR A 170 -26.35 -27.64 -17.54
N PHE A 171 -27.13 -28.56 -16.96
CA PHE A 171 -26.69 -29.91 -16.62
C PHE A 171 -26.74 -30.87 -17.83
N PRO A 172 -25.98 -31.99 -17.82
CA PRO A 172 -26.26 -33.12 -18.69
C PRO A 172 -27.55 -33.81 -18.22
N ALA A 173 -28.19 -34.63 -19.06
CA ALA A 173 -29.41 -35.34 -18.66
C ALA A 173 -29.15 -36.28 -17.46
N THR A 174 -29.79 -36.00 -16.32
CA THR A 174 -29.55 -36.75 -15.08
C THR A 174 -30.69 -36.62 -14.06
N ASP A 175 -30.93 -37.67 -13.28
CA ASP A 175 -31.80 -37.68 -12.10
C ASP A 175 -31.17 -37.01 -10.86
N ARG A 176 -29.89 -36.63 -10.97
CA ARG A 176 -29.04 -36.15 -9.87
C ARG A 176 -28.17 -34.97 -10.29
N ALA A 177 -28.83 -33.86 -10.59
CA ALA A 177 -28.20 -32.54 -10.77
C ALA A 177 -28.13 -31.85 -9.40
N ASN A 178 -26.95 -31.74 -8.80
CA ASN A 178 -26.77 -31.18 -7.46
C ASN A 178 -26.25 -29.74 -7.50
N VAL A 179 -26.62 -28.93 -6.52
CA VAL A 179 -25.94 -27.68 -6.17
C VAL A 179 -25.55 -27.71 -4.69
N LEU A 180 -24.24 -27.58 -4.44
CA LEU A 180 -23.65 -27.54 -3.11
C LEU A 180 -23.47 -26.08 -2.66
N PHE A 181 -23.80 -25.79 -1.40
CA PHE A 181 -23.66 -24.51 -0.71
C PHE A 181 -22.65 -24.65 0.42
N ASN A 182 -21.40 -24.25 0.23
CA ASN A 182 -20.35 -24.43 1.24
C ASN A 182 -20.16 -23.18 2.10
N THR A 183 -21.06 -22.97 3.07
CA THR A 183 -20.96 -21.86 4.05
C THR A 183 -19.74 -21.97 4.97
N GLY A 184 -19.04 -23.10 4.97
CA GLY A 184 -17.77 -23.32 5.65
C GLY A 184 -16.52 -22.89 4.90
N LYS A 185 -16.65 -22.41 3.65
CA LYS A 185 -15.53 -21.86 2.85
C LYS A 185 -15.77 -20.39 2.51
N ALA A 186 -14.67 -19.64 2.52
CA ALA A 186 -14.51 -18.34 1.91
C ALA A 186 -13.06 -18.23 1.38
N ASN A 187 -12.69 -17.12 0.74
CA ASN A 187 -11.30 -16.83 0.37
C ASN A 187 -10.51 -16.23 1.57
N GLN A 188 -11.21 -15.80 2.62
CA GLN A 188 -10.66 -15.46 3.93
C GLN A 188 -11.09 -16.45 5.03
N ARG A 189 -10.74 -16.16 6.30
CA ARG A 189 -11.09 -17.04 7.42
C ARG A 189 -12.57 -16.98 7.73
N VAL A 190 -13.26 -18.12 7.63
CA VAL A 190 -14.59 -18.33 8.24
C VAL A 190 -14.43 -18.63 9.73
N TYR A 191 -15.18 -17.94 10.58
CA TYR A 191 -15.24 -18.18 12.03
C TYR A 191 -16.42 -19.06 12.41
N SER A 192 -17.63 -18.68 11.97
CA SER A 192 -18.86 -19.45 12.16
C SER A 192 -19.77 -19.35 10.94
N SER A 193 -20.59 -20.36 10.69
CA SER A 193 -21.61 -20.28 9.64
C SER A 193 -22.84 -21.12 9.94
N GLU A 194 -23.94 -20.78 9.25
CA GLU A 194 -25.26 -21.40 9.40
C GLU A 194 -25.91 -21.54 8.04
N VAL A 195 -26.63 -22.65 7.83
CA VAL A 195 -27.38 -22.94 6.61
C VAL A 195 -28.65 -23.74 6.90
N HIS A 196 -29.72 -23.37 6.22
CA HIS A 196 -31.09 -23.86 6.42
C HIS A 196 -31.76 -24.14 5.07
N VAL A 197 -32.20 -25.38 4.84
CA VAL A 197 -32.99 -25.76 3.65
C VAL A 197 -34.48 -25.50 3.97
N VAL A 198 -35.02 -24.42 3.41
CA VAL A 198 -36.34 -23.88 3.72
C VAL A 198 -37.35 -24.25 2.63
N GLY A 199 -38.43 -24.92 3.02
CA GLY A 199 -39.47 -25.37 2.09
C GLY A 199 -38.96 -26.39 1.07
N ASP A 200 -39.23 -26.13 -0.21
CA ASP A 200 -38.83 -26.94 -1.37
C ASP A 200 -38.02 -26.16 -2.43
N ARG A 201 -37.72 -24.86 -2.24
CA ARG A 201 -37.03 -24.01 -3.23
C ARG A 201 -35.96 -23.08 -2.66
N THR A 202 -35.82 -22.99 -1.34
CA THR A 202 -35.02 -21.94 -0.69
C THR A 202 -33.91 -22.53 0.18
N VAL A 203 -32.73 -21.92 0.14
CA VAL A 203 -31.62 -22.16 1.07
C VAL A 203 -31.20 -20.83 1.68
N GLU A 204 -31.13 -20.74 3.01
CA GLU A 204 -30.86 -19.49 3.73
C GLU A 204 -29.77 -19.68 4.78
N GLY A 205 -29.09 -18.60 5.18
CA GLY A 205 -28.06 -18.72 6.20
C GLY A 205 -27.20 -17.47 6.40
N ARG A 206 -26.03 -17.68 7.00
CA ARG A 206 -24.99 -16.65 7.20
C ARG A 206 -23.58 -17.22 7.19
N VAL A 207 -22.61 -16.37 6.89
CA VAL A 207 -21.17 -16.61 7.05
C VAL A 207 -20.57 -15.47 7.88
N GLU A 208 -19.92 -15.79 9.00
CA GLU A 208 -19.06 -14.87 9.76
C GLU A 208 -17.62 -15.06 9.30
N ALA A 209 -16.98 -13.99 8.80
CA ALA A 209 -15.68 -14.04 8.15
C ALA A 209 -14.83 -12.80 8.49
N GLY A 210 -13.54 -12.84 8.15
CA GLY A 210 -12.58 -11.74 8.31
C GLY A 210 -11.13 -12.23 8.35
N ASN A 211 -10.29 -11.54 9.13
CA ASN A 211 -8.85 -11.77 9.29
C ASN A 211 -8.02 -11.31 8.06
N PHE A 212 -8.46 -10.24 7.38
CA PHE A 212 -7.79 -9.70 6.19
C PHE A 212 -6.42 -9.08 6.53
N CYS A 213 -5.36 -9.49 5.82
CA CYS A 213 -3.97 -9.05 6.03
C CYS A 213 -3.51 -9.03 7.51
N ALA A 214 -3.87 -10.05 8.29
CA ALA A 214 -3.62 -10.11 9.75
C ALA A 214 -4.27 -8.96 10.57
N GLY A 215 -5.29 -8.31 10.02
CA GLY A 215 -6.29 -7.56 10.76
C GLY A 215 -7.03 -8.44 11.79
N LYS A 216 -7.65 -7.76 12.76
CA LYS A 216 -8.50 -8.38 13.80
C LYS A 216 -10.00 -8.17 13.47
N ASP A 217 -10.28 -7.93 12.20
CA ASP A 217 -11.58 -7.63 11.60
C ASP A 217 -12.54 -8.83 11.61
N ARG A 218 -13.84 -8.55 11.69
CA ARG A 218 -14.92 -9.50 11.45
C ARG A 218 -16.19 -8.83 10.93
N HIS A 219 -16.86 -9.49 10.00
CA HIS A 219 -18.20 -9.16 9.53
C HIS A 219 -19.07 -10.41 9.43
N THR A 220 -20.36 -10.23 9.20
CA THR A 220 -21.29 -11.32 8.90
C THR A 220 -22.13 -10.95 7.69
N VAL A 221 -22.11 -11.80 6.68
CA VAL A 221 -23.02 -11.71 5.53
C VAL A 221 -24.13 -12.74 5.67
N TYR A 222 -25.37 -12.30 5.43
CA TYR A 222 -26.58 -13.12 5.42
C TYR A 222 -27.03 -13.33 3.98
N PHE A 223 -27.59 -14.51 3.69
CA PHE A 223 -28.07 -14.84 2.34
C PHE A 223 -29.43 -15.52 2.35
N THR A 224 -30.16 -15.35 1.25
CA THR A 224 -31.29 -16.19 0.87
C THR A 224 -31.17 -16.53 -0.62
N ALA A 225 -31.13 -17.83 -0.92
CA ALA A 225 -30.98 -18.38 -2.25
C ALA A 225 -32.28 -19.07 -2.67
N THR A 226 -32.78 -18.77 -3.86
CA THR A 226 -34.05 -19.30 -4.38
C THR A 226 -33.88 -19.89 -5.77
N PHE A 227 -34.46 -21.07 -5.99
CA PHE A 227 -34.42 -21.79 -7.27
C PHE A 227 -35.74 -21.66 -8.02
N ASP A 228 -35.68 -21.78 -9.35
CA ASP A 228 -36.83 -21.78 -10.27
C ASP A 228 -37.75 -23.00 -10.01
N ARG A 229 -37.12 -24.15 -9.76
CA ARG A 229 -37.74 -25.48 -9.64
C ARG A 229 -37.60 -26.08 -8.23
N PRO A 230 -38.49 -27.00 -7.81
CA PRO A 230 -38.43 -27.59 -6.48
C PRO A 230 -37.31 -28.64 -6.35
N PHE A 231 -36.79 -28.82 -5.14
CA PHE A 231 -35.81 -29.84 -4.79
C PHE A 231 -36.41 -31.26 -4.91
N ALA A 232 -35.77 -32.13 -5.70
CA ALA A 232 -36.03 -33.57 -5.70
C ALA A 232 -35.47 -34.24 -4.43
N SER A 233 -34.31 -33.78 -3.94
CA SER A 233 -33.79 -34.13 -2.60
C SER A 233 -32.86 -33.03 -2.04
N HIS A 234 -32.44 -33.16 -0.79
CA HIS A 234 -31.54 -32.22 -0.11
C HIS A 234 -30.80 -32.90 1.06
N GLY A 235 -29.78 -32.23 1.60
CA GLY A 235 -29.12 -32.60 2.84
C GLY A 235 -28.18 -31.51 3.35
N THR A 236 -27.61 -31.70 4.55
CA THR A 236 -26.61 -30.78 5.14
C THR A 236 -25.36 -31.52 5.60
N TRP A 237 -24.25 -30.79 5.85
CA TRP A 237 -23.05 -31.36 6.46
C TRP A 237 -22.46 -30.51 7.57
N ARG A 238 -21.73 -31.17 8.47
CA ARG A 238 -20.84 -30.53 9.48
C ARG A 238 -19.52 -31.29 9.55
N GLY A 239 -18.41 -30.59 9.37
CA GLY A 239 -17.14 -31.19 8.98
C GLY A 239 -17.33 -32.06 7.73
N SER A 240 -16.79 -33.27 7.73
CA SER A 240 -17.02 -34.28 6.69
C SER A 240 -18.34 -35.08 6.85
N THR A 241 -19.12 -34.83 7.92
CA THR A 241 -20.31 -35.62 8.24
C THR A 241 -21.54 -35.11 7.49
N ARG A 242 -21.92 -35.83 6.43
CA ARG A 242 -23.13 -35.59 5.63
C ARG A 242 -24.39 -36.15 6.29
N SER A 243 -25.50 -35.44 6.15
CA SER A 243 -26.84 -35.76 6.67
C SER A 243 -27.89 -35.62 5.57
N PRO A 244 -28.13 -36.67 4.75
CA PRO A 244 -29.20 -36.67 3.74
C PRO A 244 -30.58 -36.48 4.40
N GLY A 245 -31.41 -35.61 3.81
CA GLY A 245 -32.68 -35.15 4.40
C GLY A 245 -32.51 -34.22 5.62
N GLY A 246 -31.28 -33.93 6.04
CA GLY A 246 -30.98 -32.87 6.99
C GLY A 246 -31.30 -31.49 6.38
N ARG A 247 -31.86 -30.59 7.19
CA ARG A 247 -32.20 -29.23 6.77
C ARG A 247 -31.30 -28.17 7.37
N ASP A 248 -30.65 -28.45 8.49
CA ASP A 248 -29.88 -27.46 9.25
C ASP A 248 -28.43 -27.91 9.44
N ALA A 249 -27.49 -26.99 9.24
CA ALA A 249 -26.12 -27.11 9.72
C ALA A 249 -25.64 -25.75 10.24
N ALA A 250 -24.98 -25.77 11.39
CA ALA A 250 -24.55 -24.56 12.10
C ALA A 250 -23.39 -24.88 13.06
N GLY A 251 -22.45 -23.94 13.19
CA GLY A 251 -21.36 -23.96 14.16
C GLY A 251 -20.05 -23.38 13.64
N GLU A 252 -18.97 -23.65 14.35
CA GLU A 252 -17.59 -23.44 13.86
C GLU A 252 -17.19 -24.56 12.88
N GLY A 253 -16.25 -24.27 11.98
CA GLY A 253 -15.73 -25.23 11.00
C GLY A 253 -16.58 -25.38 9.74
N GLY A 254 -16.33 -26.46 8.98
CA GLY A 254 -16.94 -26.67 7.67
C GLY A 254 -18.43 -27.04 7.74
N ASN A 255 -19.32 -26.10 7.46
CA ASN A 255 -20.76 -26.34 7.34
C ASN A 255 -21.22 -26.20 5.87
N GLY A 256 -22.38 -26.76 5.53
CA GLY A 256 -23.01 -26.52 4.24
C GLY A 256 -24.24 -27.37 3.96
N ALA A 257 -24.84 -27.17 2.79
CA ALA A 257 -26.02 -27.85 2.31
C ALA A 257 -25.86 -28.29 0.85
N TRP A 258 -26.58 -29.32 0.44
CA TRP A 258 -26.80 -29.61 -0.97
C TRP A 258 -28.28 -29.76 -1.27
N VAL A 259 -28.65 -29.40 -2.50
CA VAL A 259 -29.97 -29.63 -3.07
C VAL A 259 -29.81 -30.34 -4.41
N THR A 260 -30.75 -31.21 -4.74
CA THR A 260 -30.71 -32.07 -5.92
C THR A 260 -31.97 -31.87 -6.75
N PHE A 261 -31.80 -31.83 -8.07
CA PHE A 261 -32.86 -31.67 -9.06
C PHE A 261 -32.87 -32.85 -10.03
N ASP A 262 -34.05 -33.10 -10.58
CA ASP A 262 -34.22 -33.82 -11.84
C ASP A 262 -33.89 -32.85 -12.99
N ALA A 263 -33.06 -33.29 -13.93
CA ALA A 263 -32.61 -32.56 -15.09
C ALA A 263 -32.57 -33.44 -16.35
N GLU A 264 -33.39 -34.49 -16.45
CA GLU A 264 -33.44 -35.35 -17.64
C GLU A 264 -33.98 -34.58 -18.87
N ASP A 265 -35.13 -33.92 -18.72
CA ASP A 265 -35.81 -33.14 -19.77
C ASP A 265 -35.40 -31.64 -19.75
N ASP A 266 -35.56 -30.97 -18.60
CA ASP A 266 -35.27 -29.54 -18.40
C ASP A 266 -33.95 -29.39 -17.64
N ARG A 267 -32.93 -28.83 -18.29
CA ARG A 267 -31.53 -28.88 -17.83
C ARG A 267 -31.03 -27.61 -17.17
N ASP A 268 -31.77 -26.51 -17.27
CA ASP A 268 -31.28 -25.15 -17.01
C ASP A 268 -31.70 -24.69 -15.60
N VAL A 269 -31.00 -25.16 -14.57
CA VAL A 269 -31.30 -24.80 -13.18
C VAL A 269 -30.85 -23.36 -12.91
N VAL A 270 -31.79 -22.49 -12.51
CA VAL A 270 -31.50 -21.07 -12.22
C VAL A 270 -31.67 -20.78 -10.72
N VAL A 271 -30.63 -20.19 -10.11
CA VAL A 271 -30.62 -19.75 -8.72
C VAL A 271 -30.35 -18.26 -8.59
N LYS A 272 -31.08 -17.62 -7.67
CA LYS A 272 -30.95 -16.20 -7.32
C LYS A 272 -30.60 -16.08 -5.84
N VAL A 273 -29.51 -15.38 -5.52
CA VAL A 273 -28.93 -15.29 -4.17
C VAL A 273 -28.87 -13.82 -3.72
N GLY A 274 -29.82 -13.40 -2.87
CA GLY A 274 -29.81 -12.07 -2.29
C GLY A 274 -28.93 -12.02 -1.04
N LEU A 275 -28.07 -11.01 -0.94
CA LEU A 275 -27.21 -10.77 0.24
C LEU A 275 -27.74 -9.64 1.13
N SER A 276 -27.29 -9.61 2.38
CA SER A 276 -27.37 -8.43 3.27
C SER A 276 -26.37 -8.54 4.42
N TYR A 277 -25.87 -7.40 4.90
CA TYR A 277 -25.08 -7.31 6.14
C TYR A 277 -25.94 -6.98 7.38
N THR A 278 -27.24 -6.67 7.22
CA THR A 278 -28.12 -6.32 8.35
C THR A 278 -28.90 -7.50 8.92
N GLY A 279 -28.99 -8.61 8.18
CA GLY A 279 -29.73 -9.81 8.58
C GLY A 279 -30.51 -10.47 7.45
N LEU A 280 -31.01 -11.69 7.71
CA LEU A 280 -31.77 -12.49 6.75
C LEU A 280 -33.05 -11.79 6.23
N GLU A 281 -33.67 -10.92 7.03
CA GLU A 281 -34.80 -10.08 6.58
C GLU A 281 -34.38 -9.07 5.49
N GLY A 282 -33.16 -8.51 5.61
CA GLY A 282 -32.57 -7.64 4.60
C GLY A 282 -32.32 -8.39 3.29
N ALA A 283 -31.67 -9.56 3.38
CA ALA A 283 -31.39 -10.40 2.22
C ALA A 283 -32.67 -10.78 1.43
N ARG A 284 -33.76 -11.11 2.14
CA ARG A 284 -35.08 -11.37 1.54
C ARG A 284 -35.70 -10.13 0.87
N LYS A 285 -35.57 -8.94 1.47
CA LYS A 285 -36.04 -7.68 0.85
C LYS A 285 -35.25 -7.34 -0.41
N ASN A 286 -33.92 -7.47 -0.36
CA ASN A 286 -33.03 -7.20 -1.48
C ASN A 286 -33.37 -8.12 -2.67
N LEU A 287 -33.47 -9.44 -2.43
CA LEU A 287 -33.87 -10.42 -3.44
C LEU A 287 -35.25 -10.11 -4.06
N ALA A 288 -36.25 -9.81 -3.23
CA ALA A 288 -37.62 -9.55 -3.69
C ALA A 288 -37.70 -8.24 -4.51
N ALA A 289 -37.04 -7.18 -4.06
CA ALA A 289 -37.07 -5.87 -4.71
C ALA A 289 -36.31 -5.84 -6.04
N GLU A 290 -35.19 -6.58 -6.16
CA GLU A 290 -34.35 -6.58 -7.36
C GLU A 290 -34.78 -7.62 -8.41
N THR A 291 -35.53 -8.67 -8.02
CA THR A 291 -35.87 -9.77 -8.95
C THR A 291 -37.36 -9.93 -9.27
N ALA A 292 -38.28 -9.33 -8.49
CA ALA A 292 -39.72 -9.32 -8.74
C ALA A 292 -40.32 -10.70 -9.12
N ASP A 293 -39.89 -11.75 -8.42
CA ASP A 293 -40.20 -13.18 -8.63
C ASP A 293 -39.86 -13.76 -10.02
N SER A 294 -39.21 -12.99 -10.90
CA SER A 294 -38.70 -13.46 -12.20
C SER A 294 -37.50 -14.40 -12.03
N TYR A 295 -37.31 -15.31 -12.99
CA TYR A 295 -36.11 -16.16 -13.15
C TYR A 295 -35.47 -15.98 -14.53
N ASP A 296 -35.77 -14.87 -15.21
CA ASP A 296 -35.19 -14.52 -16.51
C ASP A 296 -33.73 -14.04 -16.36
N PHE A 297 -32.81 -15.00 -16.45
CA PHE A 297 -31.36 -14.77 -16.37
C PHE A 297 -30.86 -13.88 -17.51
N ASP A 298 -31.33 -14.10 -18.74
CA ASP A 298 -30.82 -13.38 -19.92
C ASP A 298 -31.32 -11.93 -19.95
N ALA A 299 -32.58 -11.65 -19.58
CA ALA A 299 -33.05 -10.27 -19.42
C ALA A 299 -32.29 -9.52 -18.30
N THR A 300 -31.91 -10.23 -17.23
CA THR A 300 -31.07 -9.67 -16.14
C THR A 300 -29.67 -9.33 -16.63
N ARG A 301 -29.03 -10.24 -17.38
CA ARG A 301 -27.76 -9.99 -18.09
C ARG A 301 -27.86 -8.82 -19.06
N GLU A 302 -28.87 -8.76 -19.92
CA GLU A 302 -29.04 -7.66 -20.88
C GLU A 302 -29.20 -6.30 -20.16
N ALA A 303 -29.96 -6.26 -19.07
CA ALA A 303 -30.14 -5.05 -18.27
C ALA A 303 -28.82 -4.58 -17.61
N LEU A 304 -27.99 -5.51 -17.13
CA LEU A 304 -26.68 -5.22 -16.55
C LEU A 304 -25.66 -4.79 -17.64
N GLN A 305 -25.57 -5.49 -18.77
CA GLN A 305 -24.70 -5.10 -19.88
C GLN A 305 -25.09 -3.72 -20.45
N ALA A 306 -26.39 -3.43 -20.57
CA ALA A 306 -26.87 -2.10 -20.93
C ALA A 306 -26.52 -1.03 -19.89
N THR A 307 -26.33 -1.40 -18.62
CA THR A 307 -25.86 -0.51 -17.55
C THR A 307 -24.38 -0.22 -17.69
N TRP A 308 -23.55 -1.25 -17.90
CA TRP A 308 -22.12 -1.06 -18.19
C TRP A 308 -21.87 -0.24 -19.46
N GLU A 309 -22.65 -0.43 -20.53
CA GLU A 309 -22.53 0.40 -21.75
C GLU A 309 -22.78 1.90 -21.46
N ARG A 310 -23.76 2.23 -20.60
CA ARG A 310 -24.00 3.62 -20.16
C ARG A 310 -22.87 4.16 -19.28
N GLN A 311 -22.24 3.30 -18.50
CA GLN A 311 -21.17 3.64 -17.55
C GLN A 311 -19.84 3.87 -18.27
N LEU A 312 -19.46 3.00 -19.21
CA LEU A 312 -18.29 3.16 -20.08
C LEU A 312 -18.47 4.37 -21.02
N ALA A 313 -19.70 4.66 -21.45
CA ALA A 313 -20.04 5.86 -22.23
C ALA A 313 -19.92 7.19 -21.45
N THR A 314 -19.48 7.19 -20.19
CA THR A 314 -18.94 8.39 -19.50
C THR A 314 -17.72 8.96 -20.24
N VAL A 315 -16.85 8.10 -20.80
CA VAL A 315 -15.62 8.51 -21.49
C VAL A 315 -15.55 7.87 -22.87
N LYS A 316 -15.48 8.71 -23.92
CA LYS A 316 -15.37 8.26 -25.32
C LYS A 316 -14.04 8.70 -25.92
N ILE A 317 -13.14 7.74 -26.13
CA ILE A 317 -11.83 7.93 -26.77
C ILE A 317 -11.90 7.63 -28.28
N ASP A 318 -11.03 8.27 -29.05
CA ASP A 318 -10.86 8.04 -30.50
C ASP A 318 -9.35 7.95 -30.84
N GLY A 319 -9.02 7.04 -31.75
CA GLY A 319 -7.65 6.60 -32.08
C GLY A 319 -7.04 5.60 -31.09
N GLY A 320 -5.75 5.30 -31.28
CA GLY A 320 -5.01 4.27 -30.52
C GLY A 320 -5.06 2.87 -31.17
N SER A 321 -4.29 1.93 -30.62
CA SER A 321 -4.37 0.50 -31.01
C SER A 321 -5.61 -0.17 -30.39
N ALA A 322 -5.96 -1.37 -30.86
CA ALA A 322 -7.03 -2.16 -30.24
C ALA A 322 -6.71 -2.48 -28.77
N GLU A 323 -5.50 -2.97 -28.52
CA GLU A 323 -4.88 -3.19 -27.20
C GLU A 323 -5.01 -1.96 -26.28
N ARG A 324 -4.49 -0.78 -26.67
CA ARG A 324 -4.58 0.43 -25.84
C ARG A 324 -6.02 0.86 -25.56
N ARG A 325 -6.96 0.62 -26.48
CA ARG A 325 -8.39 0.87 -26.24
C ARG A 325 -8.98 -0.15 -25.27
N ARG A 326 -8.55 -1.42 -25.32
CA ARG A 326 -8.99 -2.45 -24.38
C ARG A 326 -8.47 -2.20 -22.96
N ALA A 327 -7.17 -1.95 -22.82
CA ALA A 327 -6.56 -1.57 -21.54
C ALA A 327 -7.26 -0.35 -20.92
N PHE A 328 -7.58 0.68 -21.72
CA PHE A 328 -8.31 1.86 -21.23
C PHE A 328 -9.74 1.56 -20.77
N TYR A 329 -10.50 0.73 -21.51
CA TYR A 329 -11.88 0.43 -21.13
C TYR A 329 -11.97 -0.61 -20.00
N SER A 330 -11.04 -1.56 -19.88
CA SER A 330 -10.90 -2.39 -18.66
C SER A 330 -10.51 -1.56 -17.44
N ALA A 331 -9.56 -0.63 -17.55
CA ALA A 331 -9.24 0.27 -16.43
C ALA A 331 -10.45 1.12 -16.03
N LEU A 332 -11.21 1.65 -17.00
CA LEU A 332 -12.45 2.38 -16.72
C LEU A 332 -13.55 1.47 -16.11
N TYR A 333 -13.53 0.16 -16.36
CA TYR A 333 -14.41 -0.82 -15.74
C TYR A 333 -14.00 -1.10 -14.28
N HIS A 334 -12.74 -1.46 -14.01
CA HIS A 334 -12.27 -1.78 -12.64
C HIS A 334 -12.40 -0.58 -11.69
N ALA A 335 -12.06 0.62 -12.17
CA ALA A 335 -12.21 1.88 -11.42
C ALA A 335 -13.67 2.24 -11.07
N GLN A 336 -14.66 1.44 -11.50
CA GLN A 336 -16.08 1.60 -11.17
C GLN A 336 -16.70 0.33 -10.55
N LEU A 337 -15.87 -0.64 -10.13
CA LEU A 337 -16.30 -1.79 -9.31
C LEU A 337 -16.36 -1.45 -7.81
N HIS A 338 -15.52 -0.52 -7.34
CA HIS A 338 -15.31 -0.22 -5.92
C HIS A 338 -15.42 1.29 -5.63
N PRO A 339 -15.80 1.69 -4.40
CA PRO A 339 -16.24 0.86 -3.27
C PRO A 339 -17.66 0.29 -3.46
N ASN A 340 -18.09 -0.60 -2.57
CA ASN A 340 -19.32 -1.38 -2.74
C ASN A 340 -20.47 -0.90 -1.87
N LEU A 341 -21.72 -1.09 -2.31
CA LEU A 341 -22.92 -0.84 -1.53
C LEU A 341 -22.93 -1.65 -0.22
N ALA A 342 -23.13 -0.96 0.92
CA ALA A 342 -23.29 -1.55 2.25
C ALA A 342 -24.75 -1.61 2.73
N GLY A 343 -25.62 -0.82 2.12
CA GLY A 343 -27.02 -0.66 2.51
C GLY A 343 -27.99 -1.58 1.77
N ASP A 344 -28.95 -2.13 2.50
CA ASP A 344 -30.16 -2.79 1.97
C ASP A 344 -31.02 -1.82 1.14
N VAL A 345 -31.96 -2.37 0.36
CA VAL A 345 -32.97 -1.59 -0.40
C VAL A 345 -33.90 -0.74 0.48
N ASP A 346 -33.96 -0.99 1.79
CA ASP A 346 -34.69 -0.16 2.76
C ASP A 346 -33.80 0.86 3.52
N GLY A 347 -32.54 1.01 3.09
CA GLY A 347 -31.60 2.01 3.61
C GLY A 347 -30.93 1.64 4.93
N ARG A 348 -31.19 0.44 5.47
CA ARG A 348 -30.47 -0.09 6.63
C ARG A 348 -29.07 -0.56 6.27
N TYR A 349 -28.12 -0.39 7.18
CA TYR A 349 -26.73 -0.84 7.03
C TYR A 349 -26.14 -1.31 8.38
N ALA A 350 -25.11 -2.16 8.34
CA ALA A 350 -24.36 -2.55 9.53
C ALA A 350 -23.32 -1.47 9.89
N GLY A 351 -23.38 -0.98 11.13
CA GLY A 351 -22.44 -0.01 11.68
C GLY A 351 -21.25 -0.65 12.38
N PHE A 352 -20.19 0.14 12.54
CA PHE A 352 -18.92 -0.28 13.14
C PHE A 352 -18.99 -0.35 14.69
N ASP A 353 -20.17 -0.06 15.25
CA ASP A 353 -20.55 -0.27 16.64
C ASP A 353 -21.36 -1.58 16.86
N GLY A 354 -21.38 -2.45 15.83
CA GLY A 354 -22.07 -3.74 15.82
C GLY A 354 -23.60 -3.66 15.72
N LYS A 355 -24.18 -2.50 15.36
CA LYS A 355 -25.63 -2.29 15.29
C LYS A 355 -26.10 -2.08 13.86
N VAL A 356 -27.38 -2.35 13.60
CA VAL A 356 -28.03 -1.95 12.35
C VAL A 356 -28.53 -0.51 12.48
N HIS A 357 -28.06 0.35 11.59
CA HIS A 357 -28.47 1.76 11.47
C HIS A 357 -29.39 1.94 10.25
N THR A 358 -29.83 3.17 10.00
CA THR A 358 -30.57 3.53 8.78
C THR A 358 -30.02 4.85 8.26
N ALA A 359 -29.75 4.91 6.95
CA ALA A 359 -29.13 6.07 6.34
C ALA A 359 -30.11 7.23 6.17
N ASP A 360 -29.69 8.45 6.52
CA ASP A 360 -30.44 9.68 6.29
C ASP A 360 -29.74 10.55 5.25
N GLY A 361 -30.36 10.68 4.07
CA GLY A 361 -29.87 11.56 3.00
C GLY A 361 -28.61 11.09 2.25
N PHE A 362 -28.16 9.82 2.40
CA PHE A 362 -27.07 9.21 1.63
C PHE A 362 -27.28 7.69 1.45
N THR A 363 -26.57 7.08 0.50
CA THR A 363 -26.48 5.63 0.32
C THR A 363 -25.23 5.08 1.03
N PRO A 364 -25.32 4.07 1.92
CA PRO A 364 -24.15 3.49 2.57
C PRO A 364 -23.23 2.68 1.64
N TYR A 365 -21.91 2.89 1.79
CA TYR A 365 -20.84 2.15 1.11
C TYR A 365 -19.81 1.58 2.10
N GLN A 366 -19.14 0.50 1.68
CA GLN A 366 -18.13 -0.27 2.41
C GLN A 366 -16.99 -0.69 1.48
N ASN A 367 -15.99 -1.41 2.01
CA ASN A 367 -14.78 -1.85 1.30
C ASN A 367 -13.96 -0.64 0.83
N LEU A 368 -13.37 0.04 1.81
CA LEU A 368 -12.82 1.40 1.68
C LEU A 368 -11.31 1.38 1.95
N SER A 369 -10.50 1.03 0.95
CA SER A 369 -9.04 1.15 1.05
C SER A 369 -8.60 2.60 0.86
N LEU A 370 -8.45 3.36 1.93
CA LEU A 370 -8.23 4.81 1.81
C LEU A 370 -6.78 5.16 1.45
N TRP A 371 -5.79 4.31 1.79
CA TRP A 371 -4.37 4.60 1.57
C TRP A 371 -4.00 4.75 0.10
N ASP A 372 -4.64 3.97 -0.75
CA ASP A 372 -4.52 3.98 -2.21
C ASP A 372 -5.58 4.92 -2.82
N THR A 373 -6.86 4.68 -2.52
CA THR A 373 -7.95 5.33 -3.26
C THR A 373 -8.04 6.85 -3.06
N HIS A 374 -7.40 7.44 -2.04
CA HIS A 374 -7.32 8.90 -1.90
C HIS A 374 -6.43 9.59 -2.95
N ARG A 375 -5.67 8.83 -3.78
CA ARG A 375 -4.62 9.37 -4.66
C ARG A 375 -5.17 9.77 -6.05
N PRO A 376 -5.60 8.86 -6.96
CA PRO A 376 -6.38 9.21 -8.14
C PRO A 376 -7.83 8.68 -8.16
N GLN A 377 -8.13 7.57 -7.46
CA GLN A 377 -9.39 6.83 -7.67
C GLN A 377 -10.61 7.62 -7.18
N ASN A 378 -10.58 8.14 -5.95
CA ASN A 378 -11.66 9.00 -5.44
C ASN A 378 -11.87 10.23 -6.34
N GLN A 379 -10.80 10.84 -6.86
CA GLN A 379 -10.88 11.99 -7.77
C GLN A 379 -11.50 11.63 -9.13
N LEU A 380 -11.30 10.40 -9.62
CA LEU A 380 -11.95 9.91 -10.83
C LEU A 380 -13.45 9.72 -10.58
N LEU A 381 -13.82 9.08 -9.46
CA LEU A 381 -15.21 8.94 -9.02
C LEU A 381 -15.90 10.30 -8.80
N GLN A 382 -15.21 11.29 -8.23
CA GLN A 382 -15.74 12.65 -8.06
C GLN A 382 -15.97 13.39 -9.38
N MET A 383 -15.18 13.10 -10.41
CA MET A 383 -15.33 13.67 -11.75
C MET A 383 -16.43 13.00 -12.57
N LEU A 384 -16.60 11.68 -12.45
CA LEU A 384 -17.56 10.91 -13.25
C LEU A 384 -18.91 10.71 -12.53
N GLU A 385 -18.89 10.20 -11.30
CA GLU A 385 -20.07 9.82 -10.50
C GLU A 385 -20.07 10.49 -9.10
N PRO A 386 -20.15 11.84 -9.03
CA PRO A 386 -20.03 12.60 -7.78
C PRO A 386 -21.10 12.31 -6.72
N LYS A 387 -22.20 11.64 -7.08
CA LYS A 387 -23.18 11.15 -6.10
C LYS A 387 -22.63 9.95 -5.32
N VAL A 388 -22.00 9.00 -6.02
CA VAL A 388 -21.31 7.87 -5.37
C VAL A 388 -20.19 8.41 -4.49
N ALA A 389 -19.33 9.28 -5.03
CA ALA A 389 -18.23 9.86 -4.24
C ALA A 389 -18.69 10.67 -3.02
N ARG A 390 -19.84 11.37 -3.09
CA ARG A 390 -20.48 11.99 -1.91
C ARG A 390 -20.86 10.95 -0.88
N ASP A 391 -21.62 9.95 -1.31
CA ASP A 391 -22.30 9.03 -0.40
C ASP A 391 -21.30 8.05 0.24
N VAL A 392 -20.21 7.74 -0.46
CA VAL A 392 -18.99 7.15 0.11
C VAL A 392 -18.36 8.06 1.17
N ALA A 393 -18.14 9.35 0.89
CA ALA A 393 -17.56 10.27 1.87
C ALA A 393 -18.45 10.46 3.11
N LEU A 394 -19.77 10.40 2.96
CA LEU A 394 -20.72 10.41 4.08
C LEU A 394 -20.75 9.06 4.83
N SER A 395 -20.49 7.95 4.15
CA SER A 395 -20.27 6.65 4.80
C SER A 395 -19.02 6.69 5.70
N VAL A 396 -17.90 7.25 5.24
CA VAL A 396 -16.70 7.47 6.07
C VAL A 396 -16.99 8.35 7.29
N VAL A 397 -17.81 9.41 7.14
CA VAL A 397 -18.26 10.24 8.27
C VAL A 397 -19.15 9.44 9.24
N ALA A 398 -20.05 8.59 8.74
CA ALA A 398 -20.88 7.71 9.56
C ALA A 398 -20.03 6.69 10.35
N ILE A 399 -18.98 6.11 9.76
CA ILE A 399 -18.02 5.25 10.48
C ILE A 399 -17.39 6.02 11.64
N GLY A 400 -16.89 7.23 11.39
CA GLY A 400 -16.30 8.08 12.43
C GLY A 400 -17.27 8.50 13.54
N ARG A 401 -18.55 8.69 13.20
CA ARG A 401 -19.64 9.05 14.13
C ARG A 401 -20.09 7.86 14.98
N ASP A 402 -20.39 6.74 14.35
CA ASP A 402 -21.05 5.58 14.95
C ASP A 402 -20.03 4.62 15.58
N GLY A 403 -18.95 4.31 14.85
CA GLY A 403 -17.82 3.48 15.33
C GLY A 403 -16.81 4.24 16.21
N GLY A 404 -16.97 5.55 16.38
CA GLY A 404 -16.20 6.38 17.32
C GLY A 404 -14.80 6.79 16.89
N TRP A 405 -14.25 6.24 15.79
CA TRP A 405 -13.04 6.71 15.15
C TRP A 405 -13.11 6.56 13.62
N LEU A 406 -12.30 7.34 12.90
CA LEU A 406 -12.25 7.28 11.44
C LEU A 406 -11.41 6.08 10.96
N PRO A 407 -11.81 5.42 9.85
CA PRO A 407 -11.15 4.22 9.37
C PRO A 407 -9.84 4.51 8.63
N ARG A 408 -9.02 3.46 8.42
CA ARG A 408 -7.92 3.47 7.42
C ARG A 408 -8.26 2.60 6.22
N TRP A 409 -8.63 1.36 6.50
CA TRP A 409 -9.06 0.37 5.52
C TRP A 409 -10.16 -0.45 6.18
N SER A 410 -11.37 -0.36 5.64
CA SER A 410 -12.52 -1.01 6.26
C SER A 410 -13.16 -2.09 5.39
N LEU A 411 -13.19 -3.32 5.90
CA LEU A 411 -13.84 -4.47 5.29
C LEU A 411 -15.28 -4.58 5.80
N ALA A 412 -16.26 -4.53 4.90
CA ALA A 412 -17.68 -4.48 5.25
C ALA A 412 -17.96 -3.46 6.39
N ASN A 413 -18.31 -3.94 7.59
CA ASN A 413 -18.61 -3.14 8.78
C ASN A 413 -17.49 -3.12 9.86
N SER A 414 -16.24 -3.42 9.47
CA SER A 414 -15.10 -3.61 10.39
C SER A 414 -13.84 -2.88 9.92
N GLU A 415 -12.99 -2.44 10.85
CA GLU A 415 -11.66 -1.86 10.56
C GLU A 415 -10.60 -2.97 10.49
N THR A 416 -9.67 -2.88 9.53
CA THR A 416 -8.55 -3.83 9.37
C THR A 416 -7.21 -3.26 9.81
N ASN A 417 -7.10 -1.93 9.98
CA ASN A 417 -5.89 -1.14 10.31
C ASN A 417 -4.80 -1.07 9.24
N ILE A 418 -5.00 -1.76 8.12
CA ILE A 418 -4.27 -1.60 6.87
C ILE A 418 -4.48 -0.15 6.33
N MET A 419 -3.62 0.51 5.57
CA MET A 419 -2.15 0.48 5.61
C MET A 419 -1.66 1.45 6.73
N THR A 420 -0.52 2.12 6.53
CA THR A 420 0.00 3.14 7.48
C THR A 420 -0.62 4.55 7.31
N GLY A 421 -0.30 5.45 8.25
CA GLY A 421 -0.43 6.90 8.07
C GLY A 421 -1.77 7.53 8.49
N ASP A 422 -2.22 8.53 7.72
CA ASP A 422 -3.54 9.17 7.85
C ASP A 422 -4.12 9.44 6.45
N PRO A 423 -4.67 8.42 5.80
CA PRO A 423 -5.24 8.55 4.46
C PRO A 423 -6.68 9.11 4.47
N VAL A 424 -7.40 8.96 5.57
CA VAL A 424 -8.78 9.46 5.70
C VAL A 424 -8.86 10.99 5.71
N THR A 425 -7.81 11.67 6.17
CA THR A 425 -7.71 13.13 6.10
C THR A 425 -7.64 13.68 4.67
N PRO A 426 -6.67 13.32 3.81
CA PRO A 426 -6.66 13.76 2.42
C PRO A 426 -7.91 13.28 1.64
N PHE A 427 -8.46 12.11 1.97
CA PHE A 427 -9.72 11.62 1.38
C PHE A 427 -10.91 12.56 1.65
N LEU A 428 -11.22 12.85 2.93
CA LEU A 428 -12.36 13.72 3.29
C LEU A 428 -12.12 15.19 2.96
N VAL A 429 -10.86 15.67 2.97
CA VAL A 429 -10.53 17.04 2.52
C VAL A 429 -10.79 17.21 1.02
N GLU A 430 -10.53 16.19 0.20
CA GLU A 430 -10.86 16.24 -1.22
C GLU A 430 -12.38 16.22 -1.46
N ALA A 431 -13.13 15.38 -0.74
CA ALA A 431 -14.60 15.41 -0.79
C ALA A 431 -15.19 16.76 -0.31
N TRP A 432 -14.55 17.41 0.67
CA TRP A 432 -14.89 18.77 1.10
C TRP A 432 -14.63 19.81 0.01
N SER A 433 -13.48 19.77 -0.66
CA SER A 433 -13.09 20.79 -1.66
C SER A 433 -14.05 20.83 -2.86
N LYS A 434 -14.55 19.67 -3.30
CA LYS A 434 -15.60 19.56 -4.33
C LYS A 434 -17.02 19.92 -3.85
N GLY A 435 -17.20 20.18 -2.55
CA GLY A 435 -18.48 20.50 -1.93
C GLY A 435 -19.42 19.31 -1.74
N LEU A 436 -18.89 18.08 -1.68
CA LEU A 436 -19.70 16.86 -1.53
C LEU A 436 -20.17 16.67 -0.08
N LEU A 437 -19.36 17.10 0.90
CA LEU A 437 -19.70 17.11 2.33
C LEU A 437 -20.61 18.28 2.75
N ALA A 438 -21.33 18.91 1.82
CA ALA A 438 -22.20 20.06 2.09
C ALA A 438 -23.28 19.72 3.14
N GLY A 439 -23.26 20.43 4.27
CA GLY A 439 -24.12 20.19 5.44
C GLY A 439 -23.46 19.37 6.56
N HIS A 440 -22.36 18.66 6.26
CA HIS A 440 -21.62 17.78 7.18
C HIS A 440 -20.20 18.27 7.48
N GLU A 441 -19.79 19.43 6.96
CA GLU A 441 -18.40 19.89 7.00
C GLU A 441 -17.87 20.08 8.44
N GLN A 442 -18.73 20.47 9.38
CA GLN A 442 -18.34 20.66 10.78
C GLN A 442 -18.15 19.33 11.52
N GLU A 443 -18.93 18.30 11.17
CA GLU A 443 -18.85 16.94 11.71
C GLU A 443 -17.59 16.25 11.20
N ALA A 444 -17.41 16.22 9.87
CA ALA A 444 -16.20 15.73 9.23
C ALA A 444 -14.95 16.44 9.76
N TYR A 445 -14.95 17.77 9.86
CA TYR A 445 -13.82 18.51 10.43
C TYR A 445 -13.54 18.16 11.89
N ALA A 446 -14.56 17.92 12.72
CA ALA A 446 -14.36 17.52 14.12
C ALA A 446 -13.72 16.14 14.22
N LEU A 447 -14.15 15.17 13.41
CA LEU A 447 -13.58 13.83 13.33
C LEU A 447 -12.13 13.85 12.82
N LEU A 448 -11.85 14.59 11.74
CA LEU A 448 -10.50 14.77 11.20
C LEU A 448 -9.56 15.44 12.21
N ARG A 449 -10.03 16.49 12.87
CA ARG A 449 -9.28 17.21 13.91
C ARG A 449 -8.99 16.32 15.12
N LYS A 450 -9.87 15.37 15.45
CA LYS A 450 -9.64 14.34 16.49
C LYS A 450 -8.54 13.38 16.06
N ASN A 451 -8.62 12.82 14.85
CA ASN A 451 -7.61 11.90 14.30
C ASN A 451 -6.21 12.54 14.24
N ALA A 452 -6.13 13.81 13.83
CA ALA A 452 -4.86 14.51 13.68
C ALA A 452 -4.25 15.04 15.00
N LEU A 453 -4.88 14.82 16.17
CA LEU A 453 -4.45 15.41 17.46
C LEU A 453 -4.52 14.47 18.68
N SER A 454 -5.03 13.25 18.54
CA SER A 454 -5.22 12.31 19.67
C SER A 454 -5.16 10.86 19.21
N THR A 455 -4.87 9.95 20.14
CA THR A 455 -4.92 8.50 19.96
C THR A 455 -6.36 7.96 20.12
N PRO A 456 -6.72 6.86 19.43
CA PRO A 456 -7.91 6.08 19.76
C PRO A 456 -7.80 5.44 21.15
N PRO A 457 -8.92 5.23 21.87
CA PRO A 457 -8.93 4.45 23.11
C PRO A 457 -8.31 3.05 22.97
N ASP A 458 -7.82 2.49 24.07
CA ASP A 458 -7.15 1.17 24.09
C ASP A 458 -8.08 0.04 23.64
N ASP A 459 -9.37 0.12 23.99
CA ASP A 459 -10.44 -0.82 23.63
C ASP A 459 -11.04 -0.58 22.24
N SER A 460 -10.66 0.52 21.57
CA SER A 460 -11.10 0.85 20.22
C SER A 460 -10.31 0.02 19.19
N PRO A 461 -10.93 -0.57 18.15
CA PRO A 461 -10.19 -1.39 17.18
C PRO A 461 -9.23 -0.60 16.28
N TYR A 462 -9.40 0.72 16.16
CA TYR A 462 -8.64 1.57 15.24
C TYR A 462 -7.24 1.93 15.79
N ASN A 463 -6.24 1.99 14.91
CA ASN A 463 -4.90 2.56 15.13
C ASN A 463 -4.91 4.10 15.02
N GLY A 464 -5.79 4.68 14.19
CA GLY A 464 -5.92 6.13 14.01
C GLY A 464 -4.65 6.76 13.44
N ARG A 465 -3.89 7.47 14.28
CA ARG A 465 -2.48 7.85 14.05
C ARG A 465 -1.64 7.30 15.21
N ALA A 466 -1.02 6.14 15.05
CA ALA A 466 -0.38 5.42 16.16
C ALA A 466 0.81 6.22 16.73
N GLY A 467 1.67 6.76 15.86
CA GLY A 467 2.83 7.58 16.26
C GLY A 467 2.54 9.06 16.59
N ILE A 468 1.29 9.44 16.92
CA ILE A 468 0.89 10.86 17.01
C ILE A 468 1.57 11.61 18.17
N GLU A 469 1.80 10.98 19.32
CA GLU A 469 2.37 11.66 20.49
C GLU A 469 3.81 12.09 20.25
N GLN A 470 4.62 11.17 19.72
CA GLN A 470 6.02 11.41 19.35
C GLN A 470 6.10 12.41 18.18
N TYR A 471 5.19 12.32 17.20
CA TYR A 471 5.09 13.30 16.11
C TYR A 471 4.79 14.72 16.63
N LEU A 472 3.84 14.87 17.56
CA LEU A 472 3.52 16.17 18.16
C LEU A 472 4.70 16.74 18.98
N GLU A 473 5.35 15.92 19.80
CA GLU A 473 6.55 16.34 20.57
C GLU A 473 7.68 16.80 19.63
N ARG A 474 8.05 15.96 18.65
CA ARG A 474 9.36 16.01 17.96
C ARG A 474 9.31 16.49 16.52
N GLY A 475 8.16 16.38 15.88
CA GLY A 475 7.96 16.71 14.48
C GLY A 475 8.24 15.58 13.50
N TYR A 476 8.32 14.35 13.98
CA TYR A 476 8.49 13.12 13.21
C TYR A 476 8.16 11.94 14.13
N VAL A 477 7.72 10.82 13.56
CA VAL A 477 7.67 9.54 14.28
C VAL A 477 9.10 8.98 14.32
N PRO A 478 9.66 8.64 15.49
CA PRO A 478 11.03 8.16 15.61
C PRO A 478 11.20 6.68 15.20
N SER A 479 12.38 6.35 14.68
CA SER A 479 12.86 4.98 14.52
C SER A 479 13.27 4.36 15.85
N GLY A 480 12.99 3.07 16.01
CA GLY A 480 13.27 2.31 17.24
C GLY A 480 12.16 2.41 18.28
N LEU A 481 10.92 2.74 17.86
CA LEU A 481 9.72 2.42 18.63
C LEU A 481 9.40 0.93 18.50
N LYS A 482 8.72 0.39 19.50
CA LYS A 482 8.28 -1.00 19.55
C LYS A 482 6.75 -1.11 19.48
N LEU A 483 6.26 -1.96 18.60
CA LEU A 483 4.87 -2.41 18.64
C LEU A 483 4.62 -3.21 19.95
N GLY A 484 3.48 -3.00 20.60
CA GLY A 484 3.13 -3.59 21.89
C GLY A 484 3.68 -2.88 23.14
N GLU A 485 4.78 -2.12 23.03
CA GLU A 485 5.33 -1.32 24.14
C GLU A 485 5.09 0.19 23.96
N ASP A 486 5.53 0.78 22.84
CA ASP A 486 5.35 2.22 22.56
C ASP A 486 4.04 2.53 21.84
N CYS A 487 3.49 1.55 21.10
CA CYS A 487 2.33 1.70 20.23
C CYS A 487 1.45 0.43 20.29
N PRO A 488 0.11 0.53 20.44
CA PRO A 488 -0.76 -0.65 20.56
C PRO A 488 -0.74 -1.57 19.33
N ASP A 489 -0.76 -2.89 19.55
CA ASP A 489 -1.07 -3.89 18.51
C ASP A 489 -2.58 -4.12 18.40
N LYS A 490 -3.18 -3.60 17.32
CA LYS A 490 -4.60 -3.79 16.99
C LYS A 490 -4.80 -4.63 15.71
N GLY A 491 -3.78 -5.38 15.30
CA GLY A 491 -3.74 -6.06 14.00
C GLY A 491 -3.51 -5.07 12.85
N GLY A 492 -3.30 -5.61 11.66
CA GLY A 492 -2.93 -4.84 10.47
C GLY A 492 -1.64 -4.02 10.67
N ASP A 493 -1.50 -2.96 9.89
CA ASP A 493 -0.26 -2.17 9.85
C ASP A 493 -0.19 -1.09 10.93
N ASN A 494 1.04 -0.75 11.33
CA ASN A 494 1.28 0.24 12.37
C ASN A 494 2.42 1.21 12.02
N ASP A 495 2.16 2.49 12.24
CA ASP A 495 3.05 3.60 11.89
C ASP A 495 4.39 3.56 12.61
N CYS A 496 4.46 2.86 13.75
CA CYS A 496 5.68 2.71 14.54
C CYS A 496 6.65 1.68 13.94
N VAL A 497 6.18 0.83 13.01
CA VAL A 497 7.01 -0.07 12.20
C VAL A 497 7.58 0.66 10.97
N HIS A 498 6.82 1.60 10.38
CA HIS A 498 7.25 2.41 9.22
C HIS A 498 7.23 3.93 9.54
N PRO A 499 8.06 4.40 10.49
CA PRO A 499 7.96 5.75 11.05
C PRO A 499 8.33 6.88 10.08
N ALA A 500 9.14 6.60 9.05
CA ALA A 500 9.53 7.62 8.08
C ALA A 500 8.45 7.87 7.02
N SER A 501 7.76 6.84 6.51
CA SER A 501 6.59 7.02 5.64
C SER A 501 5.45 7.72 6.39
N ALA A 502 5.11 7.24 7.60
CA ALA A 502 4.08 7.86 8.43
C ALA A 502 4.35 9.35 8.72
N THR A 503 5.62 9.74 8.93
CA THR A 503 6.00 11.15 9.09
C THR A 503 5.72 12.01 7.85
N LEU A 504 5.96 11.47 6.65
CA LEU A 504 5.72 12.15 5.37
C LEU A 504 4.21 12.26 5.11
N GLU A 505 3.48 11.17 5.31
CA GLU A 505 2.02 11.10 5.13
C GLU A 505 1.27 11.99 6.11
N TYR A 506 1.62 11.98 7.40
CA TYR A 506 1.06 12.92 8.38
C TYR A 506 1.25 14.37 7.95
N ALA A 507 2.39 14.73 7.34
CA ALA A 507 2.63 16.09 6.86
C ALA A 507 1.80 16.43 5.60
N ALA A 508 1.55 15.47 4.71
CA ALA A 508 0.62 15.65 3.59
C ALA A 508 -0.84 15.78 4.06
N ALA A 509 -1.26 14.93 5.00
CA ALA A 509 -2.56 14.96 5.65
C ALA A 509 -2.80 16.27 6.40
N ASP A 510 -1.84 16.72 7.23
CA ASP A 510 -1.95 17.98 7.97
C ASP A 510 -2.01 19.20 7.02
N ALA A 511 -1.20 19.22 5.96
CA ALA A 511 -1.30 20.28 4.96
C ALA A 511 -2.66 20.30 4.25
N SER A 512 -3.27 19.13 4.02
CA SER A 512 -4.63 19.00 3.47
C SER A 512 -5.66 19.55 4.47
N LEU A 513 -5.61 19.11 5.72
CA LEU A 513 -6.50 19.57 6.79
C LEU A 513 -6.40 21.08 7.04
N ALA A 514 -5.24 21.69 6.81
CA ALA A 514 -5.06 23.14 6.86
C ALA A 514 -5.90 23.89 5.82
N LEU A 515 -6.16 23.31 4.65
CA LEU A 515 -7.01 23.89 3.60
C LEU A 515 -8.47 23.90 4.04
N MET A 516 -8.97 22.77 4.56
CA MET A 516 -10.32 22.65 5.12
C MET A 516 -10.50 23.56 6.34
N ALA A 517 -9.55 23.56 7.28
CA ALA A 517 -9.55 24.45 8.44
C ALA A 517 -9.64 25.93 8.03
N LYS A 518 -8.88 26.33 7.01
CA LYS A 518 -8.90 27.69 6.46
C LYS A 518 -10.25 28.02 5.81
N GLY A 519 -10.81 27.13 4.99
CA GLY A 519 -12.11 27.31 4.34
C GLY A 519 -13.27 27.40 5.33
N LEU A 520 -13.22 26.62 6.42
CA LEU A 520 -14.17 26.66 7.53
C LEU A 520 -13.88 27.78 8.56
N GLY A 521 -12.99 28.73 8.25
CA GLY A 521 -12.67 29.89 9.09
C GLY A 521 -11.86 29.59 10.35
N ARG A 522 -11.44 28.34 10.58
CA ARG A 522 -10.68 27.84 11.75
C ARG A 522 -9.21 28.27 11.70
N SER A 523 -8.99 29.58 11.65
CA SER A 523 -7.70 30.23 11.33
C SER A 523 -6.54 29.90 12.28
N ALA A 524 -6.81 29.40 13.49
CA ALA A 524 -5.77 28.93 14.41
C ALA A 524 -5.27 27.53 14.03
N ASP A 525 -6.19 26.57 13.91
CA ASP A 525 -5.90 25.22 13.43
C ASP A 525 -5.27 25.24 12.03
N ALA A 526 -5.77 26.10 11.13
CA ALA A 526 -5.24 26.25 9.78
C ALA A 526 -3.76 26.66 9.73
N ARG A 527 -3.27 27.40 10.73
CA ARG A 527 -1.82 27.69 10.85
C ARG A 527 -1.07 26.50 11.43
N MET A 528 -1.57 25.94 12.54
CA MET A 528 -0.98 24.76 13.20
C MET A 528 -0.78 23.59 12.22
N PHE A 529 -1.80 23.26 11.44
CA PHE A 529 -1.75 22.18 10.45
C PHE A 529 -0.89 22.53 9.22
N ALA A 530 -0.83 23.80 8.79
CA ALA A 530 0.07 24.20 7.72
C ALA A 530 1.55 24.16 8.14
N ASP A 531 1.86 24.62 9.36
CA ASP A 531 3.20 24.53 9.96
C ASP A 531 3.62 23.06 10.14
N ARG A 532 2.70 22.19 10.61
CA ARG A 532 2.89 20.71 10.65
C ARG A 532 3.10 20.11 9.26
N GLY A 533 2.40 20.60 8.25
CA GLY A 533 2.58 20.15 6.87
C GLY A 533 3.96 20.43 6.26
N GLN A 534 4.81 21.21 6.94
CA GLN A 534 6.23 21.41 6.61
C GLN A 534 7.18 20.49 7.41
N TRP A 535 6.68 19.65 8.32
CA TRP A 535 7.49 18.79 9.20
C TRP A 535 8.16 17.61 8.48
N TYR A 536 7.79 17.31 7.23
CA TYR A 536 8.55 16.40 6.36
C TYR A 536 10.06 16.77 6.29
N ARG A 537 10.38 18.07 6.43
CA ARG A 537 11.75 18.59 6.48
C ARG A 537 12.54 18.16 7.72
N ASN A 538 11.88 17.68 8.77
CA ASN A 538 12.50 17.22 10.01
C ASN A 538 13.21 15.87 9.85
N LEU A 539 13.02 15.20 8.70
CA LEU A 539 13.78 14.03 8.27
C LEU A 539 14.80 14.34 7.16
N TRP A 540 14.93 15.58 6.67
CA TRP A 540 15.82 15.87 5.53
C TRP A 540 17.29 16.04 5.96
N ASP A 541 18.13 15.04 5.72
CA ASP A 541 19.56 15.12 5.95
C ASP A 541 20.27 15.79 4.76
N SER A 542 20.69 17.04 4.98
CA SER A 542 21.38 17.85 3.97
C SER A 542 22.80 17.37 3.66
N SER A 543 23.38 16.46 4.45
CA SER A 543 24.71 15.90 4.19
C SER A 543 24.69 14.82 3.09
N ILE A 544 23.59 14.07 2.97
CA ILE A 544 23.35 13.07 1.92
C ILE A 544 22.33 13.53 0.86
N GLN A 545 21.71 14.70 1.04
CA GLN A 545 20.60 15.21 0.24
C GLN A 545 19.47 14.17 0.07
N GLN A 546 18.99 13.59 1.17
CA GLN A 546 17.91 12.59 1.16
C GLN A 546 17.16 12.61 2.50
N PHE A 547 15.93 12.09 2.53
CA PHE A 547 15.26 11.81 3.81
C PHE A 547 15.99 10.71 4.55
N ARG A 548 16.12 10.88 5.86
CA ARG A 548 16.83 10.01 6.79
C ARG A 548 16.03 9.90 8.08
N PRO A 549 15.72 8.69 8.55
CA PRO A 549 15.00 8.53 9.81
C PRO A 549 15.82 9.03 11.00
N ARG A 550 15.11 9.46 12.06
CA ARG A 550 15.69 9.91 13.32
C ARG A 550 15.27 8.97 14.44
N THR A 551 16.20 8.67 15.34
CA THR A 551 15.99 7.74 16.46
C THR A 551 15.08 8.32 17.55
N THR A 552 14.66 7.48 18.49
CA THR A 552 14.08 7.90 19.77
C THR A 552 15.03 8.79 20.60
N GLU A 553 16.34 8.69 20.40
CA GLU A 553 17.34 9.63 20.97
C GLU A 553 17.40 10.99 20.25
N GLY A 554 16.79 11.11 19.07
CA GLY A 554 16.64 12.34 18.30
C GLY A 554 17.71 12.61 17.24
N THR A 555 18.77 11.80 17.20
CA THR A 555 19.83 11.82 16.19
C THR A 555 19.46 11.02 14.94
N TRP A 556 20.26 11.12 13.87
CA TRP A 556 20.08 10.31 12.67
C TRP A 556 20.36 8.82 12.92
N VAL A 557 19.54 7.94 12.34
CA VAL A 557 19.87 6.51 12.18
C VAL A 557 21.23 6.40 11.47
N THR A 558 22.19 5.68 12.08
CA THR A 558 23.60 5.64 11.66
C THR A 558 24.26 4.29 12.00
N PRO A 559 24.81 3.54 11.01
CA PRO A 559 24.87 3.85 9.57
C PRO A 559 23.47 3.88 8.92
N TYR A 560 23.41 4.31 7.66
CA TYR A 560 22.16 4.44 6.91
C TYR A 560 22.45 4.41 5.41
N ASP A 561 21.83 3.47 4.70
CA ASP A 561 21.73 3.48 3.24
C ASP A 561 20.27 3.74 2.84
N PRO A 562 19.97 4.79 2.05
CA PRO A 562 18.60 5.06 1.58
C PRO A 562 18.05 4.03 0.56
N VAL A 563 18.89 3.12 0.03
CA VAL A 563 18.44 1.99 -0.80
C VAL A 563 17.85 0.88 0.06
N GLU A 564 18.58 0.46 1.10
CA GLU A 564 18.24 -0.68 1.98
C GLU A 564 17.29 -0.31 3.14
N ALA A 565 16.83 0.94 3.22
CA ALA A 565 16.06 1.48 4.33
C ALA A 565 14.59 0.98 4.45
N GLY A 566 14.28 -0.25 4.01
CA GLY A 566 12.91 -0.75 3.86
C GLY A 566 12.08 -0.71 5.15
N HIS A 567 12.64 -1.18 6.28
CA HIS A 567 11.97 -1.20 7.59
C HIS A 567 11.78 0.19 8.25
N GLN A 568 11.57 1.23 7.44
CA GLN A 568 11.35 2.62 7.84
C GLN A 568 10.26 3.30 7.01
N PHE A 569 9.97 2.78 5.81
CA PHE A 569 8.96 3.27 4.87
C PHE A 569 8.04 2.11 4.51
N HIS A 570 6.75 2.36 4.28
CA HIS A 570 5.79 1.28 4.04
C HIS A 570 5.72 0.94 2.55
N GLU A 571 6.04 -0.31 2.20
CA GLU A 571 6.06 -0.78 0.80
C GLU A 571 6.91 0.09 -0.13
N GLY A 572 8.14 0.36 0.30
CA GLY A 572 9.12 1.02 -0.56
C GLY A 572 10.42 1.43 0.12
N GLY A 573 11.37 1.87 -0.70
CA GLY A 573 12.63 2.48 -0.27
C GLY A 573 12.52 4.00 -0.08
N ALA A 574 13.56 4.60 0.52
CA ALA A 574 13.63 6.06 0.70
C ALA A 574 13.66 6.82 -0.65
N TYR A 575 14.05 6.16 -1.74
CA TYR A 575 14.05 6.72 -3.09
C TYR A 575 12.67 6.81 -3.74
N GLN A 576 11.68 6.04 -3.30
CA GLN A 576 10.31 6.16 -3.81
C GLN A 576 9.58 7.24 -2.99
N TYR A 577 9.60 7.09 -1.65
CA TYR A 577 9.06 8.08 -0.72
C TYR A 577 9.67 9.49 -0.79
N GLN A 578 10.86 9.68 -1.39
CA GLN A 578 11.44 11.01 -1.55
C GLN A 578 10.55 11.98 -2.33
N TRP A 579 9.62 11.47 -3.14
CA TRP A 579 8.69 12.27 -3.92
C TRP A 579 7.41 12.62 -3.15
N LEU A 580 7.12 11.96 -2.03
CA LEU A 580 5.86 12.09 -1.27
C LEU A 580 5.80 13.39 -0.42
N VAL A 581 5.85 14.52 -1.13
CA VAL A 581 5.63 15.87 -0.59
C VAL A 581 4.62 16.63 -1.49
N PRO A 582 3.42 16.06 -1.77
CA PRO A 582 2.44 16.66 -2.69
C PRO A 582 1.99 18.06 -2.24
N GLN A 583 2.10 18.37 -0.94
CA GLN A 583 1.73 19.66 -0.36
C GLN A 583 2.72 20.79 -0.67
N ASP A 584 4.01 20.48 -0.84
CA ASP A 584 5.06 21.46 -1.16
C ASP A 584 6.17 20.92 -2.09
N PRO A 585 5.84 20.57 -3.36
CA PRO A 585 6.83 20.08 -4.31
C PRO A 585 7.90 21.13 -4.67
N ALA A 586 7.54 22.42 -4.70
CA ALA A 586 8.52 23.50 -4.90
C ALA A 586 9.52 23.59 -3.73
N GLY A 587 9.05 23.35 -2.50
CA GLY A 587 9.88 23.23 -1.31
C GLY A 587 10.82 22.03 -1.35
N LEU A 588 10.38 20.90 -1.89
CA LEU A 588 11.22 19.71 -2.13
C LEU A 588 12.28 19.98 -3.22
N VAL A 589 11.90 20.61 -4.34
CA VAL A 589 12.85 21.07 -5.39
C VAL A 589 13.92 21.98 -4.78
N SER A 590 13.55 22.84 -3.82
CA SER A 590 14.53 23.68 -3.11
C SER A 590 15.51 22.89 -2.23
N LEU A 591 15.06 21.81 -1.56
CA LEU A 591 15.93 20.95 -0.73
C LEU A 591 16.94 20.15 -1.58
N MET A 592 16.50 19.68 -2.74
CA MET A 592 17.37 19.01 -3.71
C MET A 592 18.39 19.98 -4.36
N GLY A 593 18.24 21.29 -4.18
CA GLY A 593 19.16 22.32 -4.69
C GLY A 593 18.74 22.93 -6.02
N GLY A 594 17.44 22.90 -6.33
CA GLY A 594 16.83 23.57 -7.48
C GLY A 594 16.62 22.68 -8.70
N ARG A 595 15.72 23.14 -9.58
CA ARG A 595 15.18 22.43 -10.75
C ARG A 595 16.12 21.44 -11.42
N LYS A 596 17.30 21.87 -11.88
CA LYS A 596 18.26 21.01 -12.61
C LYS A 596 18.80 19.84 -11.77
N LYS A 597 19.00 20.01 -10.46
CA LYS A 597 19.40 18.89 -9.58
C LYS A 597 18.25 17.91 -9.37
N THR A 598 17.02 18.40 -9.20
CA THR A 598 15.83 17.54 -9.13
C THR A 598 15.62 16.78 -10.44
N GLU A 599 15.77 17.45 -11.59
CA GLU A 599 15.71 16.85 -12.92
C GLU A 599 16.72 15.71 -13.07
N GLN A 600 18.00 15.95 -12.72
CA GLN A 600 19.04 14.91 -12.78
C GLN A 600 18.78 13.73 -11.83
N ARG A 601 18.10 13.97 -10.70
CA ARG A 601 17.73 12.93 -9.73
C ARG A 601 16.52 12.10 -10.21
N LEU A 602 15.54 12.75 -10.83
CA LEU A 602 14.44 12.08 -11.52
C LEU A 602 14.97 11.26 -12.71
N ASP A 603 15.92 11.81 -13.49
CA ASP A 603 16.53 11.10 -14.63
C ASP A 603 17.21 9.78 -14.20
N ALA A 604 17.89 9.77 -13.04
CA ALA A 604 18.47 8.55 -12.47
C ALA A 604 17.38 7.60 -11.94
N PHE A 605 16.42 8.11 -11.18
CA PHE A 605 15.31 7.36 -10.58
C PHE A 605 14.45 6.62 -11.62
N PHE A 606 14.19 7.26 -12.76
CA PHE A 606 13.43 6.67 -13.88
C PHE A 606 14.30 5.90 -14.89
N ALA A 607 15.61 5.76 -14.68
CA ALA A 607 16.54 5.19 -15.67
C ALA A 607 16.38 5.83 -17.07
N TYR A 608 16.26 7.16 -17.11
CA TYR A 608 15.73 7.91 -18.25
C TYR A 608 16.55 7.76 -19.54
N ASP A 609 17.86 7.53 -19.44
CA ASP A 609 18.70 7.29 -20.62
C ASP A 609 18.43 5.90 -21.26
N LYS A 610 17.90 4.94 -20.50
CA LYS A 610 17.46 3.63 -21.01
C LYS A 610 16.06 3.71 -21.60
N LEU A 611 15.14 4.43 -20.95
CA LEU A 611 13.79 4.72 -21.48
C LEU A 611 13.80 5.31 -22.90
N LEU A 612 14.75 6.19 -23.20
CA LEU A 612 14.89 6.78 -24.55
C LEU A 612 15.32 5.77 -25.63
N LYS A 613 15.77 4.57 -25.24
CA LYS A 613 16.21 3.50 -26.14
C LYS A 613 15.15 2.40 -26.25
N ASP A 614 14.65 1.92 -25.11
CA ASP A 614 13.62 0.89 -25.01
C ASP A 614 12.77 1.11 -23.74
N PRO A 615 11.65 1.85 -23.84
CA PRO A 615 10.81 2.16 -22.68
C PRO A 615 10.04 0.94 -22.15
N ALA A 616 9.72 -0.02 -23.00
CA ALA A 616 8.91 -1.18 -22.63
C ALA A 616 9.74 -2.25 -21.90
N ARG A 617 11.03 -2.37 -22.26
CA ARG A 617 12.01 -3.19 -21.55
C ARG A 617 12.44 -2.56 -20.23
N THR A 618 12.83 -1.28 -20.21
CA THR A 618 13.27 -0.62 -18.96
C THR A 618 12.17 -0.61 -17.90
N ALA A 619 10.90 -0.43 -18.29
CA ALA A 619 9.78 -0.55 -17.35
C ALA A 619 9.61 -1.98 -16.76
N ARG A 620 10.12 -3.02 -17.42
CA ARG A 620 10.04 -4.45 -17.02
C ARG A 620 11.34 -5.05 -16.47
N GLU A 621 12.46 -4.34 -16.53
CA GLU A 621 13.79 -4.83 -16.10
C GLU A 621 14.55 -3.88 -15.16
N ASP A 622 14.31 -2.57 -15.22
CA ASP A 622 14.98 -1.55 -14.38
C ASP A 622 14.09 -1.01 -13.24
N TRP A 623 12.77 -1.08 -13.44
CA TRP A 623 11.76 -0.59 -12.50
C TRP A 623 11.15 -1.75 -11.71
N ILE A 624 10.65 -2.75 -12.44
CA ILE A 624 10.09 -3.98 -11.91
C ILE A 624 11.09 -5.12 -12.15
N SER A 625 11.18 -6.02 -11.18
CA SER A 625 11.91 -7.30 -11.24
C SER A 625 10.97 -8.46 -10.91
N ALA A 626 10.12 -8.27 -9.90
CA ALA A 626 9.00 -9.11 -9.52
C ALA A 626 7.90 -8.25 -8.88
N PRO A 627 6.63 -8.71 -8.87
CA PRO A 627 5.58 -8.16 -8.02
C PRO A 627 5.99 -8.17 -6.54
N TYR A 628 5.53 -7.16 -5.78
CA TYR A 628 5.90 -6.88 -4.37
C TYR A 628 7.39 -6.62 -4.06
N ASP A 629 8.30 -6.68 -5.04
CA ASP A 629 9.71 -6.34 -4.84
C ASP A 629 9.92 -4.81 -4.85
N TYR A 630 9.39 -4.15 -3.82
CA TYR A 630 9.39 -2.70 -3.64
C TYR A 630 10.70 -2.14 -3.06
N TYR A 631 11.41 -2.94 -2.27
CA TYR A 631 12.54 -2.53 -1.45
C TYR A 631 13.90 -2.68 -2.17
N GLY A 632 15.01 -2.30 -1.51
CA GLY A 632 16.38 -2.54 -1.99
C GLY A 632 16.76 -1.81 -3.29
N LYS A 633 16.03 -0.76 -3.68
CA LYS A 633 16.18 -0.10 -5.00
C LYS A 633 16.22 1.43 -4.94
N PRO A 634 17.04 2.07 -5.80
CA PRO A 634 17.02 3.51 -6.04
C PRO A 634 16.12 3.93 -7.22
N THR A 635 15.36 3.01 -7.82
CA THR A 635 14.54 3.23 -9.02
C THR A 635 13.04 3.32 -8.72
N TYR A 636 12.32 3.92 -9.67
CA TYR A 636 10.85 3.99 -9.72
C TYR A 636 10.22 2.60 -9.73
N ASN A 637 9.16 2.42 -8.95
CA ASN A 637 8.29 1.24 -9.07
C ASN A 637 6.84 1.68 -9.35
N PRO A 638 6.34 1.51 -10.60
CA PRO A 638 4.98 1.89 -10.97
C PRO A 638 3.88 1.00 -10.37
N ASN A 639 4.25 -0.09 -9.69
CA ASN A 639 3.30 -1.00 -9.05
C ASN A 639 2.82 -0.51 -7.67
N ASN A 640 3.26 0.66 -7.17
CA ASN A 640 2.95 1.07 -5.79
C ASN A 640 2.60 2.56 -5.60
N GLU A 641 1.65 2.78 -4.71
CA GLU A 641 0.98 4.01 -4.30
C GLU A 641 1.89 5.23 -3.99
N PRO A 642 3.03 5.09 -3.30
CA PRO A 642 3.89 6.23 -2.96
C PRO A 642 4.52 6.90 -4.20
N ASP A 643 4.55 6.19 -5.32
CA ASP A 643 5.29 6.55 -6.52
C ASP A 643 4.40 7.06 -7.67
N LEU A 644 3.08 6.88 -7.60
CA LEU A 644 2.12 7.21 -8.67
C LEU A 644 2.19 8.65 -9.17
N HIS A 645 2.49 9.63 -8.30
CA HIS A 645 2.65 11.03 -8.68
C HIS A 645 4.09 11.40 -9.08
N ALA A 646 5.08 10.53 -8.86
CA ALA A 646 6.50 10.82 -9.13
C ALA A 646 6.78 11.24 -10.59
N PRO A 647 6.15 10.66 -11.65
CA PRO A 647 6.34 11.12 -13.04
C PRO A 647 5.97 12.60 -13.26
N TYR A 648 5.11 13.16 -12.41
CA TYR A 648 4.67 14.56 -12.45
C TYR A 648 5.64 15.50 -11.72
N MET A 649 6.61 15.00 -10.95
CA MET A 649 7.64 15.83 -10.30
C MET A 649 8.51 16.61 -11.30
N TYR A 650 8.66 16.11 -12.53
CA TYR A 650 9.30 16.85 -13.63
C TYR A 650 8.60 18.17 -13.99
N LEU A 651 7.31 18.34 -13.68
CA LEU A 651 6.60 19.60 -13.91
C LEU A 651 7.19 20.74 -13.05
N TRP A 652 7.47 20.47 -11.77
CA TRP A 652 8.16 21.41 -10.88
C TRP A 652 9.65 21.57 -11.19
N ALA A 653 10.28 20.55 -11.79
CA ALA A 653 11.60 20.68 -12.40
C ALA A 653 11.60 21.53 -13.68
N GLY A 654 10.44 21.81 -14.29
CA GLY A 654 10.30 22.56 -15.54
C GLY A 654 10.64 21.74 -16.79
N ALA A 655 10.48 20.42 -16.75
CA ALA A 655 10.82 19.48 -17.81
C ALA A 655 9.62 18.58 -18.23
N PRO A 656 8.45 19.15 -18.59
CA PRO A 656 7.21 18.38 -18.85
C PRO A 656 7.31 17.36 -19.99
N ALA A 657 8.25 17.54 -20.93
CA ALA A 657 8.56 16.52 -21.93
C ALA A 657 8.98 15.18 -21.30
N LYS A 658 9.68 15.21 -20.15
CA LYS A 658 10.11 14.00 -19.44
C LYS A 658 8.94 13.28 -18.76
N THR A 659 7.97 14.01 -18.20
CA THR A 659 6.68 13.43 -17.76
C THR A 659 5.99 12.69 -18.90
N ALA A 660 5.97 13.26 -20.11
CA ALA A 660 5.36 12.62 -21.27
C ALA A 660 6.09 11.35 -21.75
N THR A 661 7.41 11.25 -21.56
CA THR A 661 8.18 10.02 -21.80
C THR A 661 7.93 8.97 -20.70
N VAL A 662 8.06 9.34 -19.42
CA VAL A 662 7.95 8.40 -18.29
C VAL A 662 6.54 7.82 -18.15
N THR A 663 5.50 8.65 -18.20
CA THR A 663 4.11 8.16 -18.12
C THR A 663 3.79 7.19 -19.26
N ARG A 664 4.32 7.43 -20.46
CA ARG A 664 4.14 6.52 -21.61
C ARG A 664 4.91 5.21 -21.48
N ALA A 665 6.04 5.19 -20.79
CA ALA A 665 6.76 3.96 -20.49
C ALA A 665 5.98 3.09 -19.48
N ALA A 666 5.49 3.70 -18.39
CA ALA A 666 4.60 3.02 -17.44
C ALA A 666 3.30 2.51 -18.11
N MET A 667 2.72 3.28 -19.05
CA MET A 667 1.60 2.82 -19.89
C MET A 667 1.90 1.62 -20.81
N THR A 668 3.15 1.12 -20.90
CA THR A 668 3.46 -0.14 -21.61
C THR A 668 3.29 -1.37 -20.72
N LEU A 669 3.04 -1.20 -19.43
CA LEU A 669 2.78 -2.28 -18.47
C LEU A 669 1.32 -2.73 -18.50
N PHE A 670 0.43 -1.84 -18.95
CA PHE A 670 -0.99 -2.11 -19.18
C PHE A 670 -1.21 -2.65 -20.60
N THR A 671 -1.29 -3.98 -20.74
CA THR A 671 -1.57 -4.69 -22.01
C THR A 671 -3.05 -5.10 -22.08
N ASP A 672 -3.45 -5.95 -23.04
CA ASP A 672 -4.84 -6.42 -23.16
C ASP A 672 -5.09 -7.90 -22.79
N GLY A 673 -4.06 -8.58 -22.27
CA GLY A 673 -4.11 -9.96 -21.76
C GLY A 673 -4.27 -10.07 -20.22
N PRO A 674 -4.33 -11.29 -19.66
CA PRO A 674 -4.54 -11.50 -18.22
C PRO A 674 -3.45 -10.93 -17.32
N ASP A 675 -2.22 -10.84 -17.84
CA ASP A 675 -1.05 -10.21 -17.25
C ASP A 675 -0.92 -8.71 -17.56
N GLY A 676 -1.97 -8.08 -18.10
CA GLY A 676 -2.00 -6.68 -18.52
C GLY A 676 -2.03 -5.64 -17.39
N MET A 677 -1.46 -5.98 -16.24
CA MET A 677 -1.22 -5.13 -15.09
C MET A 677 -0.13 -5.81 -14.24
N THR A 678 0.78 -5.03 -13.64
CA THR A 678 2.05 -5.58 -13.12
C THR A 678 2.20 -5.62 -11.60
N GLY A 679 1.19 -5.14 -10.90
CA GLY A 679 0.92 -5.28 -9.46
C GLY A 679 -0.59 -5.13 -9.26
N ASN A 680 -1.04 -5.06 -8.01
CA ASN A 680 -2.46 -4.89 -7.63
C ASN A 680 -3.17 -3.77 -8.42
N ASP A 681 -4.50 -3.84 -8.50
CA ASP A 681 -5.33 -2.70 -8.94
C ASP A 681 -5.66 -1.72 -7.80
N ASP A 682 -5.60 -2.18 -6.54
CA ASP A 682 -5.92 -1.47 -5.30
C ASP A 682 -7.25 -0.71 -5.38
N LEU A 683 -8.32 -1.51 -5.57
CA LEU A 683 -9.72 -1.08 -5.69
C LEU A 683 -9.96 -0.03 -6.79
N GLY A 684 -9.20 -0.14 -7.89
CA GLY A 684 -9.27 0.76 -9.05
C GLY A 684 -8.24 1.88 -9.05
N THR A 685 -7.27 1.89 -8.14
CA THR A 685 -6.23 2.93 -8.02
C THR A 685 -5.23 2.92 -9.18
N MET A 686 -4.68 1.76 -9.55
CA MET A 686 -3.82 1.66 -10.75
C MET A 686 -4.60 1.95 -12.03
N SER A 687 -5.80 1.40 -12.13
CA SER A 687 -6.72 1.68 -13.24
C SER A 687 -7.07 3.18 -13.36
N ALA A 688 -7.34 3.88 -12.26
CA ALA A 688 -7.62 5.31 -12.24
C ALA A 688 -6.37 6.14 -12.60
N TRP A 689 -5.17 5.74 -12.16
CA TRP A 689 -3.91 6.33 -12.61
C TRP A 689 -3.77 6.22 -14.14
N TYR A 690 -4.06 5.05 -14.71
CA TYR A 690 -3.99 4.82 -16.16
C TYR A 690 -5.00 5.66 -16.92
N VAL A 691 -6.26 5.73 -16.45
CA VAL A 691 -7.32 6.53 -17.07
C VAL A 691 -6.96 8.02 -17.05
N PHE A 692 -6.60 8.60 -15.89
CA PHE A 692 -6.20 10.00 -15.79
C PHE A 692 -4.99 10.32 -16.69
N SER A 693 -3.92 9.54 -16.54
CA SER A 693 -2.68 9.76 -17.30
C SER A 693 -2.90 9.62 -18.81
N SER A 694 -3.77 8.69 -19.24
CA SER A 694 -4.15 8.52 -20.66
C SER A 694 -4.93 9.72 -21.22
N LEU A 695 -5.68 10.43 -20.38
CA LEU A 695 -6.35 11.69 -20.74
C LEU A 695 -5.41 12.90 -20.68
N GLY A 696 -4.16 12.74 -20.24
CA GLY A 696 -3.18 13.81 -20.10
C GLY A 696 -3.43 14.73 -18.90
N LEU A 697 -4.08 14.21 -17.85
CA LEU A 697 -4.47 14.93 -16.63
C LEU A 697 -4.03 14.13 -15.40
N TYR A 698 -3.78 14.78 -14.25
CA TYR A 698 -3.54 14.04 -12.99
C TYR A 698 -3.82 14.87 -11.72
N PRO A 699 -4.51 14.33 -10.71
CA PRO A 699 -4.64 14.97 -9.40
C PRO A 699 -3.38 14.77 -8.55
N THR A 700 -2.55 15.81 -8.37
CA THR A 700 -1.28 15.67 -7.64
C THR A 700 -1.35 15.96 -6.14
N THR A 701 -2.47 16.48 -5.62
CA THR A 701 -2.63 16.79 -4.18
C THR A 701 -4.09 17.01 -3.79
N ASN A 702 -4.50 16.48 -2.64
CA ASN A 702 -5.85 16.57 -2.09
C ASN A 702 -6.16 17.97 -1.54
N GLY A 703 -7.39 18.43 -1.75
CA GLY A 703 -7.86 19.76 -1.36
C GLY A 703 -7.28 20.91 -2.19
N GLY A 704 -6.41 20.63 -3.16
CA GLY A 704 -5.71 21.66 -3.93
C GLY A 704 -6.54 22.31 -5.04
N ASP A 705 -7.63 21.67 -5.48
CA ASP A 705 -8.52 22.11 -6.55
C ASP A 705 -7.81 22.50 -7.87
N PHE A 706 -6.84 21.68 -8.28
CA PHE A 706 -6.28 21.71 -9.64
C PHE A 706 -5.95 20.31 -10.15
N LEU A 707 -5.88 20.17 -11.47
CA LEU A 707 -5.31 19.01 -12.15
C LEU A 707 -4.00 19.42 -12.82
N ALA A 708 -2.95 18.62 -12.66
CA ALA A 708 -1.77 18.71 -13.52
C ALA A 708 -2.15 18.35 -14.96
N VAL A 709 -1.49 18.97 -15.94
CA VAL A 709 -1.69 18.75 -17.37
C VAL A 709 -0.40 18.21 -17.96
N SER A 710 -0.47 17.03 -18.56
CA SER A 710 0.65 16.31 -19.16
C SER A 710 0.42 16.07 -20.66
N SER A 711 0.52 14.83 -21.14
CA SER A 711 0.39 14.47 -22.55
C SER A 711 -0.66 13.36 -22.72
N PRO A 712 -1.76 13.58 -23.47
CA PRO A 712 -2.81 12.58 -23.67
C PRO A 712 -2.38 11.48 -24.64
N GLN A 713 -2.75 10.24 -24.34
CA GLN A 713 -2.45 9.05 -25.14
C GLN A 713 -3.25 9.01 -26.45
N PHE A 714 -4.52 9.46 -26.41
CA PHE A 714 -5.46 9.34 -27.52
C PHE A 714 -5.62 10.65 -28.31
N PRO A 715 -5.71 10.60 -29.66
CA PRO A 715 -5.97 11.77 -30.51
C PRO A 715 -7.19 12.62 -30.12
N SER A 716 -8.23 12.01 -29.54
CA SER A 716 -9.36 12.72 -28.95
C SER A 716 -9.98 11.92 -27.80
N ALA A 717 -10.52 12.61 -26.80
CA ALA A 717 -11.35 12.03 -25.75
C ALA A 717 -12.45 13.01 -25.33
N GLN A 718 -13.65 12.48 -25.04
CA GLN A 718 -14.77 13.23 -24.49
C GLN A 718 -15.16 12.63 -23.14
N ILE A 719 -15.03 13.43 -22.07
CA ILE A 719 -15.35 13.04 -20.70
C ILE A 719 -16.65 13.74 -20.31
N ARG A 720 -17.71 12.98 -20.01
CA ARG A 720 -18.93 13.46 -19.36
C ARG A 720 -18.64 13.69 -17.88
N ILE A 721 -18.47 14.94 -17.48
CA ILE A 721 -18.30 15.29 -16.06
C ILE A 721 -19.66 15.17 -15.38
N GLY A 722 -19.70 14.48 -14.24
CA GLY A 722 -20.90 14.21 -13.47
C GLY A 722 -21.58 15.50 -13.00
N ALA A 723 -22.91 15.55 -13.12
CA ALA A 723 -23.68 16.72 -12.74
C ALA A 723 -23.93 16.74 -11.22
N TYR A 724 -23.38 17.75 -10.54
CA TYR A 724 -23.58 17.93 -9.09
C TYR A 724 -23.77 19.41 -8.73
N GLY A 725 -24.92 19.70 -8.10
CA GLY A 725 -25.30 21.04 -7.65
C GLY A 725 -25.27 22.09 -8.77
N LYS A 726 -24.41 23.09 -8.62
CA LYS A 726 -24.04 24.08 -9.65
C LYS A 726 -22.53 24.21 -9.83
N SER A 727 -21.74 23.39 -9.13
CA SER A 727 -20.28 23.43 -9.16
C SER A 727 -19.73 22.67 -10.38
N GLN A 728 -20.31 21.52 -10.73
CA GLN A 728 -19.82 20.66 -11.80
C GLN A 728 -20.90 20.02 -12.67
N GLY A 729 -20.50 19.66 -13.88
CA GLY A 729 -21.28 18.97 -14.89
C GLY A 729 -20.97 19.47 -16.31
N GLY A 730 -21.07 18.58 -17.30
CA GLY A 730 -20.94 18.93 -18.72
C GLY A 730 -20.06 17.95 -19.49
N THR A 731 -19.31 18.45 -20.47
CA THR A 731 -18.38 17.61 -21.26
C THR A 731 -17.04 18.31 -21.42
N LEU A 732 -15.97 17.69 -20.93
CA LEU A 732 -14.60 18.07 -21.25
C LEU A 732 -14.16 17.34 -22.51
N THR A 733 -13.76 18.09 -23.54
CA THR A 733 -13.15 17.53 -24.76
C THR A 733 -11.63 17.72 -24.69
N VAL A 734 -10.90 16.62 -24.60
CA VAL A 734 -9.44 16.57 -24.83
C VAL A 734 -9.22 16.30 -26.32
N ARG A 735 -8.39 17.11 -26.99
CA ARG A 735 -8.12 16.95 -28.43
C ARG A 735 -6.65 17.18 -28.75
N ALA A 736 -5.95 16.12 -29.17
CA ALA A 736 -4.52 16.10 -29.45
C ALA A 736 -4.24 15.43 -30.82
N PRO A 737 -4.59 16.06 -31.96
CA PRO A 737 -4.58 15.38 -33.24
C PRO A 737 -3.20 14.85 -33.62
N GLY A 738 -3.12 13.55 -33.91
CA GLY A 738 -1.85 12.87 -34.19
C GLY A 738 -1.05 12.47 -32.96
N ALA A 739 -1.61 12.54 -31.74
CA ALA A 739 -1.03 11.91 -30.56
C ALA A 739 -0.73 10.43 -30.83
N SER A 740 0.48 10.02 -30.47
CA SER A 740 1.01 8.66 -30.68
C SER A 740 2.24 8.47 -29.78
N ASP A 741 2.87 7.30 -29.86
CA ASP A 741 4.15 7.08 -29.18
C ASP A 741 5.28 7.93 -29.75
N THR A 742 5.37 8.12 -31.06
CA THR A 742 6.37 9.04 -31.63
C THR A 742 6.01 10.49 -31.29
N ARG A 743 4.77 10.91 -31.56
CA ARG A 743 4.30 12.28 -31.30
C ARG A 743 3.77 12.47 -29.87
N ARG A 744 4.59 12.13 -28.88
CA ARG A 744 4.22 12.19 -27.44
C ARG A 744 4.46 13.55 -26.79
N TYR A 745 5.14 14.50 -27.43
CA TYR A 745 5.53 15.77 -26.82
C TYR A 745 4.58 16.91 -27.15
N VAL A 746 4.06 17.58 -26.11
CA VAL A 746 3.23 18.78 -26.26
C VAL A 746 4.10 19.94 -26.77
N GLN A 747 3.74 20.46 -27.94
CA GLN A 747 4.32 21.68 -28.51
C GLN A 747 3.62 22.93 -27.99
N ARG A 748 2.28 22.84 -27.90
CA ARG A 748 1.39 23.89 -27.36
C ARG A 748 0.16 23.24 -26.74
N ALA A 749 -0.40 23.87 -25.70
CA ALA A 749 -1.71 23.55 -25.16
C ALA A 749 -2.61 24.80 -25.14
N ALA A 750 -3.93 24.60 -25.15
CA ALA A 750 -4.91 25.65 -25.01
C ALA A 750 -6.19 25.15 -24.32
N PHE A 751 -6.72 25.93 -23.36
CA PHE A 751 -8.00 25.64 -22.71
C PHE A 751 -9.05 26.70 -23.07
N GLY A 752 -10.22 26.29 -23.53
CA GLY A 752 -11.28 27.20 -23.98
C GLY A 752 -10.85 28.14 -25.12
N GLY A 753 -9.84 27.73 -25.91
CA GLY A 753 -9.23 28.55 -26.97
C GLY A 753 -8.17 29.55 -26.50
N LYS A 754 -7.83 29.60 -25.20
CA LYS A 754 -6.76 30.45 -24.65
C LYS A 754 -5.45 29.66 -24.53
N ASP A 755 -4.33 30.30 -24.89
CA ASP A 755 -2.96 29.75 -24.82
C ASP A 755 -2.62 29.31 -23.38
N LEU A 756 -2.45 27.99 -23.16
CA LEU A 756 -2.18 27.41 -21.85
C LEU A 756 -0.68 27.15 -21.71
N ARG A 757 0.01 27.98 -20.92
CA ARG A 757 1.46 27.90 -20.69
C ARG A 757 1.85 27.21 -19.39
N ALA A 758 0.89 27.06 -18.48
CA ALA A 758 1.04 26.29 -17.26
C ALA A 758 0.77 24.80 -17.54
N THR A 759 1.42 23.93 -16.77
CA THR A 759 1.24 22.47 -16.83
C THR A 759 0.16 22.01 -15.83
N TRP A 760 -0.89 22.82 -15.67
CA TRP A 760 -2.02 22.56 -14.77
C TRP A 760 -3.24 23.42 -15.14
N LEU A 761 -4.41 23.08 -14.61
CA LEU A 761 -5.66 23.83 -14.70
C LEU A 761 -6.39 23.82 -13.36
N ASP A 762 -6.98 24.96 -12.96
CA ASP A 762 -7.91 25.02 -11.84
C ASP A 762 -9.09 24.07 -12.05
N TRP A 763 -9.46 23.29 -11.03
CA TRP A 763 -10.62 22.39 -11.08
C TRP A 763 -11.90 23.16 -11.44
N ASP A 764 -12.08 24.35 -10.86
CA ASP A 764 -13.26 25.20 -11.05
C ASP A 764 -13.45 25.67 -12.52
N ALA A 765 -12.39 25.61 -13.34
CA ALA A 765 -12.42 25.84 -14.78
C ALA A 765 -12.71 24.57 -15.60
N VAL A 766 -12.30 23.39 -15.12
CA VAL A 766 -12.50 22.08 -15.77
C VAL A 766 -13.86 21.47 -15.45
N ALA A 767 -14.35 21.64 -14.22
CA ALA A 767 -15.58 21.06 -13.65
C ALA A 767 -16.85 21.32 -14.47
N LYS A 768 -16.88 22.40 -15.27
CA LYS A 768 -18.02 22.80 -16.11
C LYS A 768 -17.86 22.31 -17.57
N GLY A 769 -16.99 21.32 -17.78
CA GLY A 769 -16.55 20.86 -19.09
C GLY A 769 -15.68 21.89 -19.80
N GLY A 770 -15.64 21.82 -21.13
CA GLY A 770 -14.88 22.73 -21.97
C GLY A 770 -14.03 21.99 -22.99
N LYS A 771 -12.95 22.63 -23.45
CA LYS A 771 -12.07 22.08 -24.48
C LYS A 771 -10.61 22.33 -24.16
N LEU A 772 -9.89 21.26 -23.87
CA LEU A 772 -8.43 21.21 -23.77
C LEU A 772 -7.89 20.72 -25.12
N SER A 773 -7.08 21.52 -25.80
CA SER A 773 -6.52 21.20 -27.12
C SER A 773 -5.00 21.25 -27.08
N PHE A 774 -4.36 20.26 -27.69
CA PHE A 774 -2.92 20.13 -27.78
C PHE A 774 -2.46 20.12 -29.24
N GLU A 775 -1.27 20.67 -29.46
CA GLU A 775 -0.46 20.50 -30.66
C GLU A 775 0.66 19.52 -30.31
N MET A 776 0.69 18.35 -30.97
CA MET A 776 1.59 17.24 -30.63
C MET A 776 2.74 17.13 -31.61
N GLY A 777 3.95 16.88 -31.10
CA GLY A 777 5.18 16.73 -31.88
C GLY A 777 6.05 15.57 -31.38
N ASP A 778 7.02 15.23 -32.21
CA ASP A 778 7.98 14.13 -32.09
C ASP A 778 9.26 14.50 -31.32
N GLU A 779 9.53 15.80 -31.13
CA GLU A 779 10.64 16.30 -30.31
C GLU A 779 10.15 17.15 -29.10
N PRO A 780 10.90 17.20 -27.99
CA PRO A 780 10.63 18.08 -26.85
C PRO A 780 10.52 19.57 -27.22
N SER A 781 9.62 20.29 -26.55
CA SER A 781 9.35 21.71 -26.82
C SER A 781 9.64 22.61 -25.61
N ALA A 782 9.51 23.93 -25.80
CA ALA A 782 9.57 24.92 -24.72
C ALA A 782 8.26 25.07 -23.91
N TRP A 783 7.20 24.31 -24.22
CA TRP A 783 5.95 24.36 -23.47
C TRP A 783 6.15 23.93 -22.01
N GLY A 784 5.54 24.65 -21.07
CA GLY A 784 5.59 24.34 -19.64
C GLY A 784 6.97 24.48 -18.95
N THR A 785 8.05 24.82 -19.67
CA THR A 785 9.40 24.90 -19.06
C THR A 785 9.66 26.16 -18.22
N GLY A 786 8.76 27.15 -18.31
CA GLY A 786 8.89 28.45 -17.67
C GLY A 786 8.93 28.44 -16.14
N ARG A 787 9.26 29.59 -15.54
CA ARG A 787 9.02 29.84 -14.11
C ARG A 787 7.58 30.29 -13.89
N GLY A 788 6.88 29.69 -12.93
CA GLY A 788 5.44 29.90 -12.73
C GLY A 788 4.57 29.14 -13.75
N ALA A 789 5.11 28.12 -14.41
CA ALA A 789 4.37 27.21 -15.27
C ALA A 789 4.00 25.91 -14.54
N GLU A 790 4.79 25.53 -13.53
CA GLU A 790 4.56 24.41 -12.63
C GLU A 790 3.22 24.51 -11.86
N PRO A 791 2.66 23.38 -11.38
CA PRO A 791 1.50 23.41 -10.48
C PRO A 791 1.84 24.07 -9.14
N PRO A 792 0.85 24.60 -8.40
CA PRO A 792 1.13 25.33 -7.16
C PRO A 792 1.44 24.38 -5.99
N SER A 793 2.49 24.67 -5.19
CA SER A 793 2.52 24.21 -3.79
C SER A 793 1.32 24.81 -3.06
N VAL A 794 0.48 23.95 -2.48
CA VAL A 794 -0.71 24.33 -1.69
C VAL A 794 -0.31 24.80 -0.29
N ASN A 795 0.70 24.17 0.31
CA ASN A 795 1.29 24.62 1.56
C ASN A 795 2.45 25.60 1.29
N ARG A 796 2.43 26.74 1.99
CA ARG A 796 3.46 27.79 1.94
C ARG A 796 3.78 28.34 3.34
N ALA A 797 3.50 27.56 4.39
CA ALA A 797 3.94 27.84 5.74
C ALA A 797 5.49 27.85 5.81
N ALA A 798 6.03 28.41 6.89
CA ALA A 798 7.46 28.34 7.11
C ALA A 798 7.85 26.94 7.62
N ALA A 799 9.03 26.44 7.23
CA ALA A 799 9.61 25.23 7.81
C ALA A 799 9.71 25.31 9.35
N ASP A 800 9.85 24.17 10.03
CA ASP A 800 9.77 24.08 11.49
C ASP A 800 10.63 25.15 12.22
N SER A 801 10.00 25.90 13.12
CA SER A 801 10.62 26.97 13.89
C SER A 801 10.99 26.59 15.33
N ARG A 802 10.74 25.34 15.75
CA ARG A 802 11.13 24.85 17.08
C ARG A 802 12.65 24.88 17.26
N ARG A 803 13.08 24.77 18.51
CA ARG A 803 14.49 24.66 18.89
C ARG A 803 14.71 23.34 19.62
N HIS A 804 15.48 22.45 19.01
CA HIS A 804 15.84 21.15 19.57
C HIS A 804 17.36 20.97 19.53
N LEU A 805 17.84 20.22 20.52
CA LEU A 805 19.19 19.68 20.58
C LEU A 805 19.02 18.27 21.10
N ASP A 806 19.56 17.32 20.36
CA ASP A 806 19.47 15.88 20.57
C ASP A 806 20.89 15.31 20.54
N ALA A 807 21.15 14.23 21.26
CA ALA A 807 22.47 13.60 21.24
C ALA A 807 22.40 12.11 21.59
N SER A 808 23.17 11.30 20.85
CA SER A 808 23.32 9.86 21.05
C SER A 808 24.79 9.48 21.22
N LEU A 809 25.06 8.46 22.04
CA LEU A 809 26.39 7.86 22.10
C LEU A 809 26.49 6.73 21.07
N ARG A 810 27.60 6.64 20.34
CA ARG A 810 27.82 5.53 19.39
C ARG A 810 27.97 4.19 20.10
N THR A 811 28.64 4.20 21.25
CA THR A 811 28.69 3.07 22.19
C THR A 811 28.40 3.62 23.59
N SER A 812 27.49 2.97 24.31
CA SER A 812 27.14 3.32 25.69
C SER A 812 28.19 2.82 26.69
N ALA A 813 28.98 1.80 26.31
CA ALA A 813 30.14 1.35 27.06
C ALA A 813 31.45 1.44 26.25
N ASP A 814 32.57 1.41 26.97
CA ASP A 814 33.91 1.10 26.48
C ASP A 814 34.57 0.15 27.50
N VAL A 815 35.60 -0.59 27.09
CA VAL A 815 36.30 -1.55 27.97
C VAL A 815 37.82 -1.47 27.77
N VAL A 816 38.54 -1.57 28.89
CA VAL A 816 40.00 -1.60 28.94
C VAL A 816 40.49 -2.74 29.83
N PRO A 817 41.66 -3.34 29.52
CA PRO A 817 42.29 -4.28 30.42
C PRO A 817 42.80 -3.58 31.70
N THR A 818 42.99 -4.32 32.78
CA THR A 818 43.86 -3.93 33.90
C THR A 818 45.28 -3.66 33.40
N SER A 819 45.90 -2.54 33.82
CA SER A 819 47.23 -2.14 33.34
C SER A 819 47.97 -1.24 34.33
N ASP A 820 49.29 -1.42 34.41
CA ASP A 820 50.22 -0.51 35.09
C ASP A 820 50.52 0.78 34.29
N SER A 821 49.91 0.93 33.11
CA SER A 821 49.95 2.15 32.29
C SER A 821 48.60 2.85 32.24
N ALA A 822 48.62 4.18 32.12
CA ALA A 822 47.40 4.96 31.93
C ALA A 822 46.91 4.85 30.48
N GLN A 823 45.62 4.57 30.30
CA GLN A 823 44.99 4.19 29.02
C GLN A 823 43.98 5.24 28.56
N ASP A 824 43.85 5.42 27.24
CA ASP A 824 42.91 6.37 26.65
C ASP A 824 41.66 5.67 26.07
N VAL A 825 40.50 6.26 26.36
CA VAL A 825 39.17 5.87 25.91
C VAL A 825 38.58 7.04 25.12
N ARG A 826 38.09 6.79 23.90
CA ARG A 826 37.48 7.81 23.03
C ARG A 826 36.02 7.50 22.81
N LEU A 827 35.17 8.17 23.57
CA LEU A 827 33.72 8.14 23.37
C LEU A 827 33.34 9.08 22.23
N ARG A 828 32.34 8.68 21.44
CA ARG A 828 31.81 9.47 20.31
C ARG A 828 30.34 9.78 20.58
N LEU A 829 30.03 11.07 20.67
CA LEU A 829 28.69 11.62 20.88
C LEU A 829 28.24 12.28 19.57
N ASP A 830 27.29 11.70 18.86
CA ASP A 830 26.62 12.40 17.77
C ASP A 830 25.64 13.41 18.35
N VAL A 831 25.71 14.67 17.89
CA VAL A 831 24.86 15.76 18.39
C VAL A 831 24.12 16.40 17.22
N LEU A 832 22.79 16.32 17.24
CA LEU A 832 21.90 16.89 16.23
C LEU A 832 21.22 18.15 16.80
N GLY A 833 21.17 19.22 16.02
CA GLY A 833 20.52 20.46 16.42
C GLY A 833 19.60 21.01 15.32
N GLN A 834 18.44 21.52 15.73
CA GLN A 834 17.46 22.14 14.85
C GLN A 834 16.98 23.47 15.44
N ALA A 835 17.00 24.55 14.65
CA ALA A 835 16.55 25.89 15.04
C ALA A 835 16.33 26.79 13.82
N PRO A 836 15.60 27.92 13.95
CA PRO A 836 15.43 28.92 12.87
C PRO A 836 16.70 29.54 12.26
N GLY A 837 17.89 29.22 12.80
CA GLY A 837 19.19 29.76 12.39
C GLY A 837 20.32 28.85 12.87
N ALA A 838 21.40 29.42 13.41
CA ALA A 838 22.50 28.66 13.96
C ALA A 838 22.34 28.38 15.48
N LEU A 839 22.75 27.17 15.92
CA LEU A 839 22.90 26.81 17.32
C LEU A 839 24.38 26.77 17.72
N ARG A 840 24.76 27.47 18.79
CA ARG A 840 26.08 27.37 19.42
C ARG A 840 26.03 26.27 20.49
N VAL A 841 26.65 25.13 20.21
CA VAL A 841 26.64 23.94 21.08
C VAL A 841 27.92 23.87 21.89
N LYS A 842 27.82 23.62 23.19
CA LYS A 842 28.91 23.25 24.08
C LYS A 842 28.68 21.81 24.57
N VAL A 843 29.67 20.94 24.34
CA VAL A 843 29.76 19.65 25.02
C VAL A 843 30.65 19.81 26.25
N ALA A 844 30.26 19.16 27.34
CA ALA A 844 31.03 19.00 28.57
C ALA A 844 30.99 17.53 28.99
N ALA A 845 31.93 17.12 29.83
CA ALA A 845 31.94 15.77 30.39
C ALA A 845 32.59 15.76 31.78
N GLU A 846 32.16 14.82 32.60
CA GLU A 846 32.64 14.53 33.96
C GLU A 846 33.00 13.05 34.05
N ALA A 847 34.12 12.74 34.69
CA ALA A 847 34.68 11.41 34.80
C ALA A 847 35.03 11.10 36.28
N PRO A 848 35.31 9.84 36.64
CA PRO A 848 35.59 9.45 38.03
C PRO A 848 36.74 10.25 38.66
N ARG A 849 36.70 10.41 39.98
CA ARG A 849 37.73 11.15 40.71
C ARG A 849 39.12 10.56 40.48
N GLY A 850 40.04 11.38 39.94
CA GLY A 850 41.41 10.99 39.62
C GLY A 850 41.63 10.61 38.15
N TRP A 851 40.56 10.40 37.38
CA TRP A 851 40.62 10.29 35.92
C TRP A 851 40.70 11.71 35.31
N THR A 852 41.10 11.81 34.04
CA THR A 852 41.01 13.09 33.30
C THR A 852 40.12 12.95 32.09
N VAL A 853 39.39 14.02 31.74
CA VAL A 853 38.45 14.02 30.62
C VAL A 853 38.50 15.31 29.84
N LYS A 854 38.38 15.20 28.51
CA LYS A 854 38.45 16.29 27.54
C LYS A 854 37.37 16.11 26.49
N ALA A 855 36.26 16.83 26.66
CA ALA A 855 35.24 16.96 25.63
C ALA A 855 35.70 17.84 24.46
N SER A 856 35.13 17.61 23.28
CA SER A 856 35.22 18.53 22.15
C SER A 856 34.73 19.93 22.55
N GLY A 857 35.56 20.94 22.29
CA GLY A 857 35.21 22.34 22.52
C GLY A 857 33.99 22.79 21.71
N ALA A 858 33.36 23.88 22.17
CA ALA A 858 32.09 24.33 21.61
C ALA A 858 32.14 24.58 20.08
N PHE A 859 31.14 24.06 19.37
CA PHE A 859 30.97 24.15 17.92
C PHE A 859 29.64 24.83 17.56
N THR A 860 29.39 25.00 16.26
CA THR A 860 28.19 25.68 15.76
C THR A 860 27.52 24.80 14.71
N LEU A 861 26.21 24.62 14.83
CA LEU A 861 25.36 23.90 13.88
C LEU A 861 24.53 24.93 13.10
N ALA A 862 24.74 25.03 11.79
CA ALA A 862 24.03 25.97 10.92
C ALA A 862 22.71 25.35 10.43
N SER A 863 21.73 25.21 11.33
CA SER A 863 20.48 24.48 11.09
C SER A 863 19.58 25.13 10.04
N HIS A 864 19.28 26.43 10.16
CA HIS A 864 18.38 27.14 9.25
C HIS A 864 17.03 26.43 9.02
N ARG A 865 16.41 25.93 10.11
CA ARG A 865 15.18 25.13 10.21
C ARG A 865 15.33 23.65 9.83
N LEU A 866 16.47 23.22 9.32
CA LEU A 866 16.75 21.80 9.03
C LEU A 866 17.54 21.14 10.18
N PRO A 867 17.31 19.85 10.49
CA PRO A 867 18.17 19.09 11.39
C PRO A 867 19.60 19.01 10.85
N VAL A 868 20.61 19.32 11.69
CA VAL A 868 22.03 19.22 11.33
C VAL A 868 22.79 18.51 12.45
N GLN A 869 23.47 17.41 12.10
CA GLN A 869 24.24 16.59 13.04
C GLN A 869 25.75 16.83 12.92
N ARG A 870 26.46 16.72 14.04
CA ARG A 870 27.92 16.65 14.11
C ARG A 870 28.36 15.73 15.25
N THR A 871 29.30 14.84 14.96
CA THR A 871 29.97 14.03 15.98
C THR A 871 30.97 14.87 16.78
N ALA A 872 30.92 14.73 18.10
CA ALA A 872 31.88 15.23 19.07
C ALA A 872 32.61 14.05 19.73
N THR A 873 33.90 14.19 20.00
CA THR A 873 34.64 13.25 20.85
C THR A 873 34.61 13.70 22.32
N VAL A 874 34.65 12.71 23.21
CA VAL A 874 35.03 12.88 24.61
C VAL A 874 36.19 11.92 24.88
N ASP A 875 37.39 12.47 25.02
CA ASP A 875 38.60 11.72 25.35
C ASP A 875 38.68 11.56 26.88
N VAL A 876 38.82 10.33 27.37
CA VAL A 876 38.87 9.97 28.80
C VAL A 876 40.15 9.21 29.06
N ARG A 877 40.95 9.62 30.04
CA ARG A 877 42.18 8.91 30.44
C ARG A 877 41.98 8.17 31.75
N VAL A 878 42.02 6.85 31.66
CA VAL A 878 42.00 5.89 32.78
C VAL A 878 43.38 5.86 33.44
N PRO A 879 43.50 6.06 34.77
CA PRO A 879 44.78 5.95 35.47
C PRO A 879 45.40 4.55 35.44
N ALA A 880 46.73 4.49 35.51
CA ALA A 880 47.46 3.26 35.79
C ALA A 880 47.02 2.66 37.14
N GLY A 881 46.98 1.33 37.24
CA GLY A 881 46.60 0.63 38.46
C GLY A 881 45.13 0.82 38.88
N THR A 882 44.26 1.25 37.97
CA THR A 882 42.81 1.33 38.24
C THR A 882 42.27 -0.08 38.51
N ALA A 883 41.57 -0.24 39.64
CA ALA A 883 41.02 -1.52 40.06
C ALA A 883 39.89 -2.00 39.13
N PRO A 884 39.68 -3.32 38.97
CA PRO A 884 38.57 -3.85 38.19
C PRO A 884 37.20 -3.31 38.65
N GLY A 885 36.31 -3.06 37.68
CA GLY A 885 34.96 -2.55 37.93
C GLY A 885 34.46 -1.61 36.83
N THR A 886 33.19 -1.22 36.94
CA THR A 886 32.50 -0.36 35.96
C THR A 886 32.47 1.08 36.46
N TYR A 887 33.00 2.01 35.66
CA TYR A 887 33.14 3.42 36.01
C TYR A 887 32.27 4.31 35.11
N THR A 888 31.61 5.32 35.69
CA THR A 888 30.66 6.18 34.97
C THR A 888 31.33 7.45 34.42
N VAL A 889 31.06 7.79 33.17
CA VAL A 889 31.38 9.08 32.54
C VAL A 889 30.08 9.77 32.14
N ARG A 890 29.82 10.96 32.70
CA ARG A 890 28.66 11.79 32.37
C ARG A 890 29.03 12.76 31.27
N ILE A 891 28.18 12.93 30.26
CA ILE A 891 28.41 13.77 29.10
C ILE A 891 27.18 14.66 28.88
N ALA A 892 27.38 15.96 28.68
CA ALA A 892 26.29 16.93 28.55
C ALA A 892 26.48 17.79 27.29
N ALA A 893 25.50 17.78 26.39
CA ALA A 893 25.40 18.70 25.25
C ALA A 893 24.39 19.81 25.56
N SER A 894 24.80 21.08 25.36
CA SER A 894 24.02 22.25 25.74
C SER A 894 24.08 23.36 24.67
N ALA A 895 23.00 24.10 24.49
CA ALA A 895 22.95 25.27 23.60
C ALA A 895 21.94 26.32 24.11
N GLY A 896 22.01 27.54 23.57
CA GLY A 896 21.18 28.66 24.02
C GLY A 896 19.70 28.52 23.62
N GLY A 897 18.82 28.38 24.62
CA GLY A 897 17.37 28.30 24.44
C GLY A 897 16.84 26.91 24.08
N VAL A 898 17.51 25.86 24.56
CA VAL A 898 17.10 24.44 24.50
C VAL A 898 17.44 23.76 25.83
N LYS A 899 16.83 22.60 26.11
CA LYS A 899 17.18 21.76 27.25
C LYS A 899 18.59 21.17 27.06
N THR A 900 19.36 21.04 28.15
CA THR A 900 20.62 20.27 28.11
C THR A 900 20.30 18.79 27.93
N VAL A 901 21.01 18.15 27.00
CA VAL A 901 20.95 16.70 26.79
C VAL A 901 22.07 16.05 27.57
N GLU A 902 21.72 15.23 28.56
CA GLU A 902 22.70 14.40 29.27
C GLU A 902 22.71 12.98 28.69
N ARG A 903 23.91 12.40 28.65
CA ARG A 903 24.17 11.00 28.34
C ARG A 903 25.18 10.42 29.32
N VAL A 904 25.06 9.13 29.55
CA VAL A 904 25.92 8.37 30.44
C VAL A 904 26.63 7.31 29.62
N ALA A 905 27.96 7.29 29.72
CA ALA A 905 28.77 6.20 29.23
C ALA A 905 29.36 5.43 30.43
N THR A 906 29.65 4.16 30.24
CA THR A 906 30.48 3.38 31.16
C THR A 906 31.85 3.09 30.56
N VAL A 907 32.85 2.95 31.43
CA VAL A 907 34.16 2.39 31.11
C VAL A 907 34.40 1.25 32.08
N GLU A 908 34.43 0.03 31.58
CA GLU A 908 34.76 -1.14 32.40
C GLU A 908 36.28 -1.39 32.38
N VAL A 909 36.83 -1.67 33.56
CA VAL A 909 38.18 -2.19 33.73
C VAL A 909 38.07 -3.65 34.16
N ARG A 910 38.61 -4.58 33.38
CA ARG A 910 38.65 -6.02 33.73
C ARG A 910 39.94 -6.69 33.27
N GLU A 911 40.15 -7.95 33.62
CA GLU A 911 41.29 -8.73 33.10
C GLU A 911 41.21 -8.87 31.57
N ALA A 912 42.37 -8.99 30.91
CA ALA A 912 42.44 -9.16 29.47
C ALA A 912 41.79 -10.48 28.99
N ALA A 913 41.06 -10.40 27.88
CA ALA A 913 40.48 -11.58 27.22
C ALA A 913 41.57 -12.50 26.64
N ARG A 914 41.21 -13.78 26.43
CA ARG A 914 42.12 -14.84 25.97
C ARG A 914 41.56 -15.49 24.71
N CYS A 915 42.44 -16.09 23.91
CA CYS A 915 42.02 -16.98 22.83
C CYS A 915 41.55 -18.32 23.42
N ALA A 916 40.56 -18.95 22.80
CA ALA A 916 40.01 -20.25 23.22
C ALA A 916 40.92 -21.45 22.90
N GLY A 917 42.14 -21.20 22.38
CA GLY A 917 43.17 -22.20 22.11
C GLY A 917 44.52 -21.52 21.85
N GLU A 918 45.62 -22.28 22.01
CA GLU A 918 46.99 -21.78 21.82
C GLU A 918 47.60 -22.33 20.52
N GLY A 919 47.89 -21.46 19.54
CA GLY A 919 48.76 -21.80 18.41
C GLY A 919 48.47 -21.09 17.08
N GLY A 920 49.34 -20.13 16.71
CA GLY A 920 49.38 -19.52 15.38
C GLY A 920 48.99 -18.05 15.33
N ASP A 921 48.97 -17.47 14.13
CA ASP A 921 48.60 -16.07 13.87
C ASP A 921 47.07 -15.82 13.95
N MET A 922 46.29 -16.83 14.35
CA MET A 922 44.83 -16.81 14.44
C MET A 922 44.37 -17.07 15.87
N CYS A 923 43.31 -16.40 16.29
CA CYS A 923 42.75 -16.43 17.64
C CYS A 923 41.22 -16.55 17.56
N ALA A 924 40.69 -17.75 17.84
CA ALA A 924 39.28 -17.92 18.18
C ALA A 924 39.02 -17.23 19.52
N VAL A 925 38.06 -16.31 19.59
CA VAL A 925 37.81 -15.51 20.79
C VAL A 925 36.76 -16.20 21.66
N ASP A 926 37.08 -16.38 22.94
CA ASP A 926 36.12 -16.83 23.94
C ASP A 926 35.11 -15.70 24.23
N LEU A 927 33.89 -15.85 23.73
CA LEU A 927 32.80 -14.90 23.97
C LEU A 927 32.09 -15.11 25.32
N GLY A 928 32.43 -16.12 26.12
CA GLY A 928 31.65 -16.58 27.29
C GLY A 928 31.41 -15.56 28.42
N ARG A 929 32.07 -14.40 28.40
CA ARG A 929 31.80 -13.25 29.30
C ARG A 929 30.99 -12.12 28.65
N GLU A 930 30.84 -12.15 27.34
CA GLU A 930 30.14 -11.16 26.52
C GLU A 930 28.73 -11.65 26.14
N LEU A 931 28.49 -12.98 26.16
CA LEU A 931 27.18 -13.60 25.93
C LEU A 931 26.14 -13.06 26.92
N ASN A 932 25.03 -12.58 26.39
CA ASN A 932 23.99 -11.87 27.14
C ASN A 932 22.56 -12.23 26.70
N HIS A 933 22.40 -13.06 25.67
CA HIS A 933 21.11 -13.44 25.11
C HIS A 933 21.04 -14.95 24.85
N ASP A 934 19.88 -15.55 25.11
CA ASP A 934 19.59 -16.95 24.84
C ASP A 934 18.69 -17.04 23.60
N GLY A 935 19.27 -17.51 22.49
CA GLY A 935 18.62 -17.63 21.18
C GLY A 935 18.48 -19.08 20.71
N ALA A 936 18.64 -20.07 21.59
CA ALA A 936 18.59 -21.49 21.25
C ALA A 936 17.53 -22.22 22.09
N ALA A 937 16.89 -23.21 21.50
CA ALA A 937 15.94 -24.08 22.18
C ALA A 937 16.04 -25.50 21.62
N THR A 938 15.61 -26.51 22.37
CA THR A 938 15.54 -27.89 21.84
C THR A 938 14.09 -28.29 21.61
N VAL A 939 13.84 -29.34 20.82
CA VAL A 939 12.47 -29.88 20.67
C VAL A 939 11.92 -30.39 22.01
N ALA A 940 12.79 -30.89 22.89
CA ALA A 940 12.43 -31.40 24.22
C ALA A 940 12.14 -30.29 25.26
N ALA A 941 12.82 -29.14 25.16
CA ALA A 941 12.66 -27.96 26.01
C ALA A 941 12.31 -26.73 25.16
N SER A 942 11.23 -26.86 24.36
CA SER A 942 10.85 -25.86 23.36
C SER A 942 10.33 -24.54 23.96
N ASP A 943 10.27 -24.40 25.28
CA ASP A 943 9.90 -23.18 26.00
C ASP A 943 11.11 -22.31 26.43
N GLU A 944 12.33 -22.85 26.36
CA GLU A 944 13.60 -22.12 26.51
C GLU A 944 13.95 -21.29 25.25
N GLY A 945 14.91 -20.35 25.33
CA GLY A 945 15.32 -19.47 24.22
C GLY A 945 14.32 -18.42 23.73
N ASP A 946 14.81 -17.36 23.08
CA ASP A 946 14.00 -16.33 22.39
C ASP A 946 14.79 -15.51 21.35
N PHE A 947 15.32 -16.13 20.28
CA PHE A 947 16.21 -15.42 19.33
C PHE A 947 15.63 -14.13 18.76
N ASP A 948 14.35 -14.09 18.35
CA ASP A 948 13.75 -12.92 17.69
C ASP A 948 12.89 -12.02 18.60
N GLY A 949 12.74 -12.36 19.88
CA GLY A 949 11.83 -11.70 20.82
C GLY A 949 10.34 -12.01 20.57
N GLY A 950 10.01 -12.79 19.56
CA GLY A 950 8.67 -13.32 19.26
C GLY A 950 8.46 -14.73 19.80
N GLY A 951 9.42 -15.30 20.52
CA GLY A 951 9.44 -16.69 20.97
C GLY A 951 9.82 -17.67 19.87
N TRP A 952 10.65 -17.31 18.90
CA TRP A 952 11.33 -18.28 18.02
C TRP A 952 12.83 -18.32 18.30
N SER A 953 13.44 -19.51 18.21
CA SER A 953 14.84 -19.79 18.55
C SER A 953 15.51 -20.69 17.49
N TYR A 954 16.84 -20.70 17.42
CA TYR A 954 17.58 -21.76 16.71
C TYR A 954 17.39 -23.11 17.41
N ASP A 955 17.52 -24.21 16.67
CA ASP A 955 17.53 -25.55 17.27
C ASP A 955 18.92 -25.85 17.89
N GLY A 956 18.96 -25.96 19.21
CA GLY A 956 20.17 -26.28 19.98
C GLY A 956 20.73 -27.67 19.72
N GLU A 957 19.93 -28.61 19.20
CA GLU A 957 20.42 -29.92 18.74
C GLU A 957 21.11 -29.86 17.38
N LEU A 958 20.93 -28.75 16.63
CA LEU A 958 21.56 -28.50 15.32
C LEU A 958 22.69 -27.47 15.39
N LEU A 959 22.85 -26.77 16.52
CA LEU A 959 24.01 -25.93 16.79
C LEU A 959 25.26 -26.77 17.09
N PRO A 960 26.48 -26.25 16.83
CA PRO A 960 27.71 -26.93 17.23
C PRO A 960 27.81 -27.09 18.75
N ALA A 961 28.29 -28.25 19.21
CA ALA A 961 28.60 -28.47 20.62
C ALA A 961 29.68 -27.46 21.12
N PRO A 962 29.62 -27.02 22.39
CA PRO A 962 30.50 -25.99 22.93
C PRO A 962 31.99 -26.38 22.83
N GLY A 963 32.79 -25.53 22.19
CA GLY A 963 34.18 -25.83 21.84
C GLY A 963 34.59 -25.34 20.45
N PRO A 964 35.77 -25.76 19.96
CA PRO A 964 36.25 -25.35 18.64
C PRO A 964 35.39 -25.90 17.49
N VAL A 965 34.87 -25.01 16.65
CA VAL A 965 34.11 -25.31 15.42
C VAL A 965 34.83 -24.72 14.21
N VAL A 966 34.70 -25.34 13.03
CA VAL A 966 35.32 -24.86 11.79
C VAL A 966 34.28 -24.53 10.72
N TRP A 967 34.29 -23.28 10.24
CA TRP A 967 33.44 -22.77 9.14
C TRP A 967 34.31 -22.03 8.12
N ASP A 968 34.10 -22.26 6.83
CA ASP A 968 34.92 -21.71 5.72
C ASP A 968 36.45 -21.82 5.93
N GLY A 969 36.88 -22.92 6.58
CA GLY A 969 38.29 -23.19 6.90
C GLY A 969 38.85 -22.38 8.09
N VAL A 970 38.01 -21.64 8.82
CA VAL A 970 38.37 -20.83 9.99
C VAL A 970 37.87 -21.50 11.27
N THR A 971 38.74 -21.63 12.27
CA THR A 971 38.35 -22.09 13.60
C THR A 971 37.76 -20.95 14.43
N TYR A 972 36.58 -21.17 14.97
CA TYR A 972 35.89 -20.32 15.94
C TYR A 972 35.67 -21.10 17.26
N GLN A 973 35.26 -20.39 18.31
CA GLN A 973 34.76 -21.01 19.55
C GLN A 973 33.24 -20.93 19.55
N ALA A 974 32.56 -22.08 19.63
CA ALA A 974 31.12 -22.16 19.83
C ALA A 974 30.77 -22.02 21.32
N PRO A 975 29.72 -21.26 21.67
CA PRO A 975 29.10 -21.23 23.00
C PRO A 975 28.33 -22.53 23.29
N ASP A 976 27.74 -22.62 24.49
CA ASP A 976 26.86 -23.73 24.89
C ASP A 976 25.43 -23.47 24.39
N PRO A 977 24.87 -24.30 23.50
CA PRO A 977 23.52 -24.12 22.95
C PRO A 977 22.42 -24.80 23.80
N SER A 978 22.71 -25.20 25.04
CA SER A 978 21.82 -26.02 25.87
C SER A 978 21.29 -25.32 27.12
N GLY A 979 20.02 -25.58 27.44
CA GLY A 979 19.31 -24.95 28.55
C GLY A 979 19.08 -23.45 28.33
N THR A 980 18.69 -22.75 29.40
CA THR A 980 18.57 -21.27 29.44
C THR A 980 19.92 -20.52 29.50
N ALA A 981 20.96 -21.05 28.85
CA ALA A 981 22.29 -20.45 28.84
C ALA A 981 22.40 -19.37 27.75
N ALA A 982 22.98 -18.20 28.06
CA ALA A 982 23.21 -17.18 27.04
C ALA A 982 24.19 -17.71 25.96
N ASN A 983 23.75 -17.74 24.71
CA ASN A 983 24.43 -18.33 23.56
C ASN A 983 24.64 -17.34 22.38
N PHE A 984 24.17 -16.09 22.51
CA PHE A 984 24.55 -14.99 21.62
C PHE A 984 25.03 -13.75 22.39
N VAL A 985 25.84 -12.93 21.71
CA VAL A 985 26.09 -11.52 22.07
C VAL A 985 25.15 -10.62 21.26
N GLU A 986 24.05 -10.24 21.89
CA GLU A 986 23.07 -9.26 21.40
C GLU A 986 23.60 -7.83 21.59
N ALA A 987 23.53 -7.02 20.53
CA ALA A 987 24.16 -5.71 20.45
C ALA A 987 23.36 -4.60 21.17
N ARG A 988 23.65 -4.39 22.46
CA ARG A 988 23.05 -3.37 23.35
C ARG A 988 23.95 -2.13 23.55
N GLY A 989 24.84 -1.83 22.61
CA GLY A 989 25.77 -0.68 22.66
C GLY A 989 27.04 -0.90 23.48
N GLN A 990 27.32 -2.15 23.89
CA GLN A 990 28.47 -2.53 24.68
C GLN A 990 29.79 -2.57 23.87
N ALA A 991 30.91 -2.73 24.58
CA ALA A 991 32.19 -3.04 23.97
C ALA A 991 32.75 -4.34 24.55
N MET A 992 33.06 -5.29 23.68
CA MET A 992 33.71 -6.55 24.03
C MET A 992 35.22 -6.34 24.14
N LEU A 993 35.87 -6.97 25.14
CA LEU A 993 37.31 -6.89 25.30
C LEU A 993 37.95 -8.00 24.46
N LEU A 994 38.86 -7.65 23.56
CA LEU A 994 39.50 -8.61 22.67
C LEU A 994 40.88 -9.02 23.19
N PRO A 995 41.34 -10.25 22.88
CA PRO A 995 42.74 -10.64 23.08
C PRO A 995 43.68 -9.64 22.40
N ALA A 996 44.71 -9.20 23.12
CA ALA A 996 45.59 -8.13 22.65
C ALA A 996 46.64 -8.69 21.67
N GLY A 997 46.48 -8.36 20.39
CA GLY A 997 47.39 -8.78 19.32
C GLY A 997 47.29 -7.84 18.11
N SER A 998 48.23 -7.98 17.17
CA SER A 998 48.21 -7.24 15.90
C SER A 998 47.65 -8.18 14.83
N TYR A 999 46.46 -7.86 14.33
CA TYR A 999 45.66 -8.70 13.45
C TYR A 999 45.31 -7.93 12.18
N GLY A 1000 45.23 -8.61 11.03
CA GLY A 1000 44.80 -8.07 9.74
C GLY A 1000 43.33 -8.35 9.41
N THR A 1001 42.68 -9.29 10.09
CA THR A 1001 41.28 -9.66 9.86
C THR A 1001 40.51 -9.82 11.17
N LEU A 1002 39.28 -9.32 11.19
CA LEU A 1002 38.23 -9.73 12.14
C LEU A 1002 37.18 -10.52 11.35
N ARG A 1003 36.82 -11.71 11.83
CA ARG A 1003 35.72 -12.50 11.30
C ARG A 1003 34.69 -12.74 12.40
N LEU A 1004 33.42 -12.63 12.06
CA LEU A 1004 32.31 -12.93 12.96
C LEU A 1004 31.34 -13.89 12.30
N VAL A 1005 30.66 -14.70 13.11
CA VAL A 1005 29.52 -15.51 12.72
C VAL A 1005 28.34 -15.11 13.60
N GLY A 1006 27.20 -14.85 12.98
CA GLY A 1006 25.99 -14.37 13.65
C GLY A 1006 24.84 -14.15 12.68
N ALA A 1007 23.75 -13.58 13.17
CA ALA A 1007 22.58 -13.26 12.37
C ALA A 1007 21.84 -12.04 12.95
N SER A 1008 20.85 -11.56 12.22
CA SER A 1008 19.87 -10.61 12.73
C SER A 1008 18.43 -11.12 12.62
N HIS A 1009 17.52 -10.45 13.29
CA HIS A 1009 16.08 -10.69 13.15
C HIS A 1009 15.34 -9.38 12.84
N HIS A 1010 14.15 -9.49 12.25
CA HIS A 1010 13.37 -8.36 11.74
C HIS A 1010 14.17 -7.54 10.71
N GLY A 1011 14.76 -8.26 9.76
CA GLY A 1011 15.48 -7.72 8.61
C GLY A 1011 17.02 -7.77 8.73
N PRO A 1012 17.74 -7.69 7.61
CA PRO A 1012 19.19 -7.56 7.61
C PRO A 1012 19.60 -6.20 8.22
N VAL A 1013 20.73 -6.18 8.93
CA VAL A 1013 21.19 -4.97 9.62
C VAL A 1013 22.62 -4.61 9.21
N THR A 1014 22.77 -3.48 8.52
CA THR A 1014 24.07 -2.81 8.38
C THR A 1014 24.37 -2.00 9.65
N THR A 1015 25.52 -2.26 10.27
CA THR A 1015 25.97 -1.59 11.51
C THR A 1015 27.47 -1.30 11.48
N ASP A 1016 27.92 -0.34 12.29
CA ASP A 1016 29.35 0.01 12.43
C ASP A 1016 29.98 -0.77 13.60
N LEU A 1017 30.97 -1.63 13.32
CA LEU A 1017 31.83 -2.20 14.34
C LEU A 1017 32.92 -1.19 14.74
N THR A 1018 32.88 -0.68 15.97
CA THR A 1018 33.87 0.30 16.44
C THR A 1018 35.11 -0.42 17.02
N VAL A 1019 36.05 -0.80 16.15
CA VAL A 1019 37.35 -1.38 16.56
C VAL A 1019 38.21 -0.33 17.27
N ARG A 1020 38.82 -0.73 18.39
CA ARG A 1020 39.67 0.12 19.24
C ARG A 1020 41.06 -0.47 19.36
N TYR A 1021 42.07 0.39 19.30
CA TYR A 1021 43.48 0.01 19.40
C TYR A 1021 44.10 0.50 20.71
N THR A 1022 45.22 -0.11 21.12
CA THR A 1022 45.93 0.24 22.36
C THR A 1022 46.56 1.64 22.33
N ASP A 1023 46.79 2.20 21.13
CA ASP A 1023 47.26 3.58 20.90
C ASP A 1023 46.16 4.65 21.08
N GLY A 1024 44.93 4.26 21.42
CA GLY A 1024 43.78 5.15 21.56
C GLY A 1024 43.14 5.58 20.23
N THR A 1025 43.61 5.05 19.09
CA THR A 1025 42.93 5.21 17.80
C THR A 1025 41.76 4.24 17.67
N THR A 1026 40.84 4.57 16.76
CA THR A 1026 39.59 3.82 16.55
C THR A 1026 39.21 3.80 15.08
N ALA A 1027 38.85 2.64 14.57
CA ALA A 1027 38.22 2.46 13.27
C ALA A 1027 36.72 2.21 13.47
N GLU A 1028 35.91 2.55 12.47
CA GLU A 1028 34.52 2.09 12.39
C GLU A 1028 34.43 1.29 11.09
N LEU A 1029 34.08 0.02 11.21
CA LEU A 1029 34.08 -0.93 10.10
C LEU A 1029 32.62 -1.33 9.85
N PRO A 1030 32.00 -0.89 8.75
CA PRO A 1030 30.63 -1.28 8.45
C PRO A 1030 30.57 -2.78 8.15
N VAL A 1031 29.58 -3.45 8.72
CA VAL A 1031 29.26 -4.86 8.46
C VAL A 1031 27.75 -4.97 8.24
N THR A 1032 27.33 -5.81 7.30
CA THR A 1032 25.91 -6.19 7.16
C THR A 1032 25.74 -7.60 7.69
N VAL A 1033 24.86 -7.75 8.68
CA VAL A 1033 24.43 -9.04 9.22
C VAL A 1033 23.11 -9.41 8.54
N GLY A 1034 22.99 -10.66 8.08
CA GLY A 1034 21.79 -11.13 7.37
C GLY A 1034 20.66 -11.49 8.33
N ASP A 1035 19.42 -11.29 7.90
CA ASP A 1035 18.26 -11.83 8.63
C ASP A 1035 18.34 -13.36 8.67
N TRP A 1036 18.14 -13.94 9.85
CA TRP A 1036 18.29 -15.37 10.12
C TRP A 1036 17.43 -16.27 9.23
N ALA A 1037 16.22 -15.87 8.84
CA ALA A 1037 15.38 -16.62 7.91
C ALA A 1037 15.66 -16.25 6.44
N GLY A 1038 16.33 -15.13 6.21
CA GLY A 1038 16.66 -14.58 4.89
C GLY A 1038 17.87 -15.19 4.19
N SER A 1039 18.30 -14.56 3.10
CA SER A 1039 19.49 -14.90 2.32
C SER A 1039 20.76 -14.24 2.87
N ALA A 1040 21.93 -14.75 2.49
CA ALA A 1040 23.21 -14.12 2.83
C ALA A 1040 23.29 -12.67 2.29
N PRO A 1041 23.74 -11.70 3.10
CA PRO A 1041 23.87 -10.32 2.68
C PRO A 1041 25.06 -10.14 1.73
N ALA A 1042 25.07 -9.04 0.97
CA ALA A 1042 26.16 -8.71 0.06
C ALA A 1042 27.52 -8.65 0.80
N GLY A 1043 28.42 -9.58 0.48
CA GLY A 1043 29.75 -9.70 1.10
C GLY A 1043 29.85 -10.68 2.28
N GLY A 1044 28.76 -11.36 2.68
CA GLY A 1044 28.78 -12.47 3.64
C GLY A 1044 28.68 -13.85 2.97
N SER A 1045 28.93 -14.90 3.75
CA SER A 1045 28.62 -16.30 3.40
C SER A 1045 27.68 -16.92 4.44
N VAL A 1046 27.04 -18.05 4.12
CA VAL A 1046 26.30 -18.85 5.11
C VAL A 1046 27.29 -19.77 5.82
N ALA A 1047 27.47 -19.57 7.13
CA ALA A 1047 28.34 -20.40 7.97
C ALA A 1047 27.65 -21.71 8.37
N LEU A 1048 26.35 -21.63 8.67
CA LEU A 1048 25.49 -22.77 9.02
C LEU A 1048 24.07 -22.50 8.52
N GLU A 1049 23.41 -23.51 7.97
CA GLU A 1049 21.99 -23.51 7.66
C GLU A 1049 21.32 -24.67 8.40
N MET A 1050 20.16 -24.40 9.01
CA MET A 1050 19.28 -25.38 9.65
C MET A 1050 17.96 -25.46 8.85
N PRO A 1051 17.35 -26.65 8.72
CA PRO A 1051 16.11 -26.82 7.96
C PRO A 1051 14.88 -26.18 8.62
N HIS A 1052 14.96 -25.84 9.91
CA HIS A 1052 13.86 -25.31 10.71
C HIS A 1052 14.37 -24.46 11.89
N ARG A 1053 13.42 -23.82 12.59
CA ARG A 1053 13.60 -23.13 13.89
C ARG A 1053 12.67 -23.75 14.94
N ILE A 1054 12.83 -23.38 16.21
CA ILE A 1054 11.96 -23.80 17.31
C ILE A 1054 11.03 -22.65 17.70
N LYS A 1055 9.76 -22.92 17.99
CA LYS A 1055 8.75 -21.97 18.47
C LYS A 1055 8.35 -22.30 19.91
N ARG A 1056 8.35 -21.27 20.77
CA ARG A 1056 8.05 -21.33 22.21
C ARG A 1056 6.82 -22.19 22.52
N GLY A 1057 7.04 -23.35 23.14
CA GLY A 1057 6.00 -24.27 23.56
C GLY A 1057 5.21 -24.97 22.43
N GLN A 1058 5.70 -24.91 21.19
CA GLN A 1058 5.07 -25.51 20.01
C GLN A 1058 6.01 -26.49 19.28
N GLY A 1059 7.32 -26.45 19.55
CA GLY A 1059 8.30 -27.33 18.92
C GLY A 1059 8.80 -26.77 17.58
N VAL A 1060 8.93 -27.62 16.57
CA VAL A 1060 9.53 -27.27 15.27
C VAL A 1060 8.61 -26.38 14.43
N ASP A 1061 9.16 -25.30 13.89
CA ASP A 1061 8.52 -24.38 12.93
C ASP A 1061 9.39 -24.21 11.67
N GLY A 1062 8.76 -24.19 10.49
CA GLY A 1062 9.44 -24.08 9.19
C GLY A 1062 9.28 -22.68 8.60
N PRO A 1063 10.31 -21.84 8.70
CA PRO A 1063 11.31 -21.81 7.63
C PRO A 1063 12.73 -22.24 8.09
N PRO A 1064 13.64 -22.54 7.16
CA PRO A 1064 15.06 -22.73 7.47
C PRO A 1064 15.71 -21.44 7.98
N VAL A 1065 16.61 -21.55 8.95
CA VAL A 1065 17.34 -20.43 9.55
C VAL A 1065 18.85 -20.61 9.44
N ARG A 1066 19.58 -19.49 9.43
CA ARG A 1066 21.00 -19.41 9.05
C ARG A 1066 21.82 -18.61 10.03
N LEU A 1067 23.09 -19.00 10.20
CA LEU A 1067 24.14 -18.12 10.71
C LEU A 1067 25.01 -17.68 9.53
N PHE A 1068 25.37 -16.41 9.47
CA PHE A 1068 26.17 -15.82 8.41
C PHE A 1068 27.57 -15.48 8.90
N ALA A 1069 28.58 -15.77 8.09
CA ALA A 1069 29.94 -15.28 8.30
C ALA A 1069 30.15 -13.94 7.60
N ALA A 1070 30.77 -13.00 8.30
CA ALA A 1070 31.22 -11.72 7.75
C ALA A 1070 32.68 -11.45 8.16
N SER A 1071 33.44 -10.82 7.27
CA SER A 1071 34.86 -10.50 7.50
C SER A 1071 35.14 -9.02 7.24
N VAL A 1072 35.86 -8.36 8.15
CA VAL A 1072 36.30 -6.97 8.01
C VAL A 1072 37.81 -6.85 8.23
N ALA A 1073 38.45 -5.98 7.44
CA ALA A 1073 39.90 -5.77 7.49
C ALA A 1073 40.30 -4.91 8.70
N LEU A 1074 41.44 -5.25 9.31
CA LEU A 1074 42.02 -4.56 10.46
C LEU A 1074 43.37 -3.91 10.11
N ASP A 1075 43.69 -2.83 10.80
CA ASP A 1075 45.03 -2.21 10.75
C ASP A 1075 46.07 -3.09 11.48
N ALA A 1076 46.67 -4.03 10.75
CA ALA A 1076 47.71 -4.94 11.24
C ALA A 1076 48.99 -4.24 11.74
N SER A 1077 49.14 -2.91 11.56
CA SER A 1077 50.23 -2.14 12.18
C SER A 1077 49.99 -1.80 13.66
N LYS A 1078 48.80 -2.13 14.19
CA LYS A 1078 48.37 -1.79 15.55
C LYS A 1078 47.86 -3.00 16.34
N THR A 1079 48.03 -2.92 17.66
CA THR A 1079 47.47 -3.90 18.59
C THR A 1079 46.00 -3.57 18.89
N VAL A 1080 45.11 -4.52 18.59
CA VAL A 1080 43.68 -4.45 18.90
C VAL A 1080 43.45 -4.52 20.41
N ARG A 1081 42.43 -3.80 20.91
CA ARG A 1081 42.01 -3.79 22.32
C ARG A 1081 40.59 -4.31 22.50
N SER A 1082 39.63 -3.78 21.75
CA SER A 1082 38.19 -4.03 21.98
C SER A 1082 37.34 -3.75 20.75
N LEU A 1083 36.16 -4.39 20.71
CA LEU A 1083 35.17 -4.24 19.65
C LEU A 1083 33.91 -3.62 20.22
N GLY A 1084 33.59 -2.39 19.79
CA GLY A 1084 32.31 -1.76 20.12
C GLY A 1084 31.20 -2.23 19.19
N LEU A 1085 30.08 -2.64 19.77
CA LEU A 1085 28.82 -2.87 19.07
C LEU A 1085 27.95 -1.62 19.21
N ARG A 1086 27.07 -1.35 18.23
CA ARG A 1086 26.02 -0.34 18.36
C ARG A 1086 24.87 -0.89 19.23
N ASN A 1087 23.94 -0.01 19.60
CA ASN A 1087 22.70 -0.42 20.27
C ASN A 1087 21.62 -0.69 19.22
N ASP A 1088 21.60 -1.92 18.70
CA ASP A 1088 20.55 -2.46 17.83
C ASP A 1088 20.39 -3.95 18.18
N PRO A 1089 19.46 -4.30 19.08
CA PRO A 1089 19.35 -5.66 19.65
C PRO A 1089 19.04 -6.72 18.59
N ARG A 1090 18.59 -6.31 17.39
CA ARG A 1090 18.44 -7.20 16.25
C ARG A 1090 19.74 -7.89 15.84
N VAL A 1091 20.91 -7.31 16.12
CA VAL A 1091 22.21 -7.89 15.76
C VAL A 1091 22.72 -8.81 16.86
N GLN A 1092 22.93 -10.08 16.52
CA GLN A 1092 23.40 -11.11 17.46
C GLN A 1092 24.62 -11.86 16.91
N ILE A 1093 25.72 -11.85 17.67
CA ILE A 1093 26.98 -12.54 17.32
C ILE A 1093 27.05 -13.86 18.08
N TYR A 1094 27.22 -14.96 17.34
CA TYR A 1094 27.36 -16.32 17.88
C TYR A 1094 28.83 -16.66 18.17
N ALA A 1095 29.74 -16.30 17.26
CA ALA A 1095 31.17 -16.60 17.39
C ALA A 1095 32.06 -15.55 16.70
N LEU A 1096 33.33 -15.48 17.11
CA LEU A 1096 34.26 -14.43 16.67
C LEU A 1096 35.71 -14.93 16.59
N MET A 1097 36.45 -14.43 15.59
CA MET A 1097 37.84 -14.82 15.30
C MET A 1097 38.67 -13.62 14.84
N LEU A 1098 39.93 -13.57 15.26
CA LEU A 1098 40.94 -12.60 14.86
C LEU A 1098 42.08 -13.30 14.12
N GLY A 1099 42.58 -12.71 13.03
CA GLY A 1099 43.66 -13.24 12.19
C GLY A 1099 44.01 -12.27 11.06
#